data_AF-A0A8H5IJC1-F1
#
_entry.id   AF-A0A8H5IJC1-F1
#
_cell.length_a   1.000
_cell.length_b   1.000
_cell.length_c   1.000
_cell.angle_alpha   90.00
_cell.angle_beta   90.00
_cell.angle_gamma   90.00
#
_symmetry.space_group_name_H-M   'P 1'
#
loop_
_entity.id
_entity.type
_entity.pdbx_description
1 polymer ?
#
loop_
_entity_poly.entity_id
_entity_poly.type
_entity_poly.pdbx_seq_one_letter_code
_entity_poly.pdbx_strand_id
1 'polypeptide(L)'
;MIPRMYIAALITACLVGGSHAGPCKPSSRTTESSIASDLSTTVGSTTLAASSFVDTTTVAASSTLTSNDESSTIVTESVSSAETSLDPEETSTTALSTTEATTTEIATTTEAATTTDTTTTSEAPSAVPFLSNAGFDDYASSLAPWELQTGENTVSIASDVKHDGRNSALMVQGMRGTVDYIRQPLRGSITAGVAYTMSAWVKADMFCPGVALICTYQTNNFDDPEGILLTSHVDEWTHVSSTCTYTQEQVDSGETRTLTNLLKNTLTFYYYSLTRWWTIKKYSGHFDDIPSLAGKVALVTGANTPDGVGYHIAHQLALKGAKVYIGARNLQKATKAIRTMLAESPQLKPESVVPFAVDMGNFKQVQFAARKVVAEEPRLDILVNNAAVLARPFDKDGNGISVSFGINHLGPFLLTRELLPLLNKTQAEHPGVRIVNVASTAHYDVPTGAKFGSLEDFNTTYGSEDESSANYLRYGYSKLASILHTKELQRRFDQQGIDVLALSVHPGGVATNGAAGYLGGRDNDIFRSNLSPFEGAITPLFAAAHPEPVRQRDKYAGSFIMPFGGLKEPTEDANNVELAKQLWTTSEKVTFPNMATIATKQDTSSPQNNDAGLWGFPKVPGNSEMVRLNEEKWFLESSVNINLQSSLMTHSFPSVLFYELLKDYVIMRTWFGRGKKLQRAVTSCCLCAFVLYGYDQGVFGGILENEDWLRQFHDPGDTLTGFITSSYNLGCLLGCFKNFFVGEKLGRRWTIWVAMGWILVGAALQATAFTRGHLIVGRVVTGVGTGLKTSTVPMYQSELCEGTKRGRLVSAEVMFVGIGIAFAYWWDFAFSFVGGPFAWRWPLAFQAVFAFWVIFVVFGVPESPRWLLSHGKRQEAVEVLSAVYDKSIDHPDILREVESIEAALSMEAEAEGSASWASTFRKDKVSTRYRVFLAWFVQFMNQAGGINLVVYYILTVLTANVGLEHRLAQIIAGCIQLMFPIGSLLPTLALDKMGRRSTMMWGSAGLSFSMMMVAALLSQADDTSRGRAFAAGSVAFFFTYMLVFGASMNCVPWVYVPEILPLHARTKGTAIGVSSNWLWNFTVVMITPILINRLQWKAYLIFMATNLIFVPIIFFLYPETSKLALEEVDYIFARGENTVQVAREMQKELALHGRLADDRYPENATKVENI
;
A
#
# COMPACT_ATOMS: atom_id res chain seq x y z
N MET A 1 5.64 16.65 -23.38
CA MET A 1 6.72 15.63 -23.25
C MET A 1 7.24 15.56 -21.80
N ILE A 2 6.34 15.49 -20.80
CA ILE A 2 6.71 15.66 -19.37
C ILE A 2 6.12 14.54 -18.47
N PRO A 3 6.66 13.29 -18.53
CA PRO A 3 6.46 12.34 -17.43
C PRO A 3 7.74 11.66 -16.92
N ARG A 4 8.90 11.86 -17.57
CA ARG A 4 10.13 11.10 -17.25
C ARG A 4 10.86 11.54 -15.99
N MET A 5 10.76 12.81 -15.57
CA MET A 5 11.51 13.33 -14.42
C MET A 5 10.95 12.89 -13.06
N TYR A 6 9.62 12.78 -12.91
CA TYR A 6 9.00 12.36 -11.64
C TYR A 6 9.35 10.92 -11.25
N ILE A 7 9.56 10.03 -12.23
CA ILE A 7 9.95 8.63 -11.99
C ILE A 7 11.39 8.55 -11.47
N ALA A 8 12.30 9.35 -12.03
CA ALA A 8 13.69 9.45 -11.55
C ALA A 8 13.76 10.02 -10.12
N ALA A 9 12.94 11.03 -9.81
CA ALA A 9 12.87 11.62 -8.48
C ALA A 9 12.40 10.60 -7.41
N LEU A 10 11.41 9.75 -7.72
CA LEU A 10 10.90 8.75 -6.78
C LEU A 10 11.94 7.65 -6.49
N ILE A 11 12.65 7.18 -7.53
CA ILE A 11 13.75 6.21 -7.37
C ILE A 11 14.90 6.83 -6.55
N THR A 12 15.24 8.10 -6.83
CA THR A 12 16.31 8.81 -6.11
C THR A 12 15.93 9.04 -4.64
N ALA A 13 14.69 9.42 -4.33
CA ALA A 13 14.24 9.62 -2.95
C ALA A 13 14.37 8.35 -2.09
N CYS A 14 13.97 7.20 -2.62
CA CYS A 14 14.10 5.91 -1.93
C CYS A 14 15.56 5.43 -1.78
N LEU A 15 16.48 5.88 -2.65
CA LEU A 15 17.91 5.55 -2.56
C LEU A 15 18.67 6.53 -1.63
N VAL A 16 18.33 7.81 -1.65
CA VAL A 16 18.98 8.86 -0.83
C VAL A 16 18.61 8.74 0.64
N GLY A 17 17.40 8.26 0.97
CA GLY A 17 16.99 7.97 2.35
C GLY A 17 17.85 6.93 3.10
N GLY A 18 18.78 6.25 2.41
CA GLY A 18 19.75 5.32 3.01
C GLY A 18 21.21 5.58 2.63
N SER A 19 21.57 6.75 2.08
CA SER A 19 22.93 7.01 1.56
C SER A 19 23.54 8.37 1.94
N HIS A 20 23.87 8.53 3.22
CA HIS A 20 24.86 9.51 3.68
C HIS A 20 26.21 8.85 3.94
N ALA A 21 26.86 8.39 2.86
CA ALA A 21 28.27 8.02 2.83
C ALA A 21 28.99 8.91 1.79
N GLY A 22 29.98 9.68 2.23
CA GLY A 22 30.74 10.59 1.36
C GLY A 22 31.72 9.86 0.42
N PRO A 23 32.05 10.43 -0.75
CA PRO A 23 32.91 9.77 -1.72
C PRO A 23 34.40 9.83 -1.30
N CYS A 24 34.96 8.71 -0.87
CA CYS A 24 36.41 8.56 -0.69
C CYS A 24 37.15 8.67 -2.04
N LYS A 25 38.02 9.68 -2.17
CA LYS A 25 38.93 9.82 -3.31
C LYS A 25 40.14 8.87 -3.15
N PRO A 26 40.48 8.04 -4.16
CA PRO A 26 41.78 7.39 -4.21
C PRO A 26 42.85 8.38 -4.72
N SER A 27 43.96 8.54 -3.99
CA SER A 27 45.06 9.42 -4.38
C SER A 27 46.17 8.67 -5.13
N SER A 28 46.18 8.84 -6.45
CA SER A 28 47.38 8.88 -7.32
C SER A 28 48.49 7.82 -7.18
N ARG A 29 48.60 6.94 -8.18
CA ARG A 29 49.91 6.62 -8.78
C ARG A 29 49.81 6.34 -10.29
N THR A 30 50.03 7.40 -11.07
CA THR A 30 50.56 7.35 -12.46
C THR A 30 52.05 6.95 -12.42
N THR A 31 52.72 6.50 -13.48
CA THR A 31 52.40 6.18 -14.90
C THR A 31 53.20 4.88 -15.24
N GLU A 32 53.31 4.28 -16.43
CA GLU A 32 53.24 4.77 -17.83
C GLU A 32 52.93 3.61 -18.81
N SER A 33 52.88 3.90 -20.11
CA SER A 33 52.52 2.95 -21.17
C SER A 33 53.72 2.49 -22.02
N SER A 34 53.64 1.33 -22.69
CA SER A 34 53.38 1.28 -24.15
C SER A 34 53.84 -0.02 -24.85
N ILE A 35 53.29 -0.23 -26.05
CA ILE A 35 53.79 -1.07 -27.17
C ILE A 35 53.79 -2.59 -26.95
N ALA A 36 53.36 -3.28 -28.01
CA ALA A 36 53.47 -4.72 -28.19
C ALA A 36 54.17 -4.99 -29.53
N SER A 37 54.88 -6.12 -29.65
CA SER A 37 54.78 -6.96 -30.86
C SER A 37 55.36 -8.38 -30.64
N ASP A 38 55.00 -9.26 -31.56
CA ASP A 38 55.79 -10.36 -32.13
C ASP A 38 56.07 -11.69 -31.39
N LEU A 39 55.43 -12.72 -31.97
CA LEU A 39 55.97 -14.03 -32.37
C LEU A 39 56.45 -15.06 -31.31
N SER A 40 56.31 -16.38 -31.53
CA SER A 40 55.33 -17.18 -32.31
C SER A 40 55.63 -18.69 -32.19
N THR A 41 54.58 -19.53 -32.07
CA THR A 41 54.54 -20.95 -32.52
C THR A 41 55.57 -21.94 -31.91
N THR A 42 55.48 -23.27 -31.98
CA THR A 42 54.52 -24.24 -32.57
C THR A 42 54.47 -25.47 -31.62
N VAL A 43 53.36 -26.20 -31.42
CA VAL A 43 52.97 -27.47 -32.12
C VAL A 43 54.14 -28.47 -32.31
N GLY A 44 54.05 -29.76 -31.99
CA GLY A 44 52.95 -30.65 -31.56
C GLY A 44 53.52 -32.04 -31.19
N SER A 45 52.90 -33.22 -31.39
CA SER A 45 51.51 -33.64 -31.68
C SER A 45 51.45 -35.18 -31.91
N THR A 46 50.35 -35.85 -31.54
CA THR A 46 49.92 -37.22 -32.02
C THR A 46 50.84 -38.41 -31.65
N THR A 47 50.48 -39.71 -31.78
CA THR A 47 49.45 -40.45 -32.56
C THR A 47 48.71 -41.56 -31.77
N LEU A 48 47.64 -42.12 -32.37
CA LEU A 48 46.97 -43.38 -31.98
C LEU A 48 47.36 -44.52 -32.94
N ALA A 49 47.18 -45.79 -32.51
CA ALA A 49 46.33 -46.84 -33.17
C ALA A 49 46.81 -48.30 -32.91
N ALA A 50 45.89 -49.27 -33.14
CA ALA A 50 46.09 -50.73 -33.28
C ALA A 50 46.61 -51.51 -32.02
N SER A 51 45.96 -52.54 -31.45
CA SER A 51 45.43 -53.83 -31.94
C SER A 51 46.51 -54.87 -32.32
N SER A 52 46.49 -56.15 -31.87
CA SER A 52 45.57 -56.91 -30.98
C SER A 52 46.04 -58.38 -30.79
N PHE A 53 45.42 -59.12 -29.85
CA PHE A 53 45.42 -60.60 -29.65
C PHE A 53 46.66 -61.31 -29.05
N VAL A 54 46.41 -62.11 -27.99
CA VAL A 54 46.96 -63.47 -27.65
C VAL A 54 48.50 -63.66 -27.62
N ASP A 55 49.16 -64.22 -26.59
CA ASP A 55 48.86 -64.65 -25.19
C ASP A 55 50.24 -64.86 -24.49
N THR A 56 50.47 -65.35 -23.25
CA THR A 56 49.69 -66.15 -22.27
C THR A 56 50.19 -65.86 -20.82
N THR A 57 49.68 -66.56 -19.80
CA THR A 57 50.14 -66.49 -18.40
C THR A 57 51.50 -67.15 -18.14
N THR A 58 52.42 -66.44 -17.45
CA THR A 58 53.54 -67.05 -16.69
C THR A 58 53.92 -66.19 -15.46
N VAL A 59 54.74 -66.73 -14.55
CA VAL A 59 55.03 -66.17 -13.20
C VAL A 59 56.54 -66.23 -12.89
N ALA A 60 57.06 -65.20 -12.20
CA ALA A 60 58.42 -65.08 -11.64
C ALA A 60 59.58 -65.04 -12.69
N ALA A 61 60.85 -64.68 -12.38
CA ALA A 61 61.53 -64.50 -11.09
C ALA A 61 62.75 -63.52 -11.13
N SER A 62 63.14 -63.02 -9.96
CA SER A 62 64.52 -62.75 -9.45
C SER A 62 65.64 -62.06 -10.27
N SER A 63 66.18 -60.99 -9.66
CA SER A 63 67.60 -60.79 -9.26
C SER A 63 68.67 -60.14 -10.17
N THR A 64 69.66 -59.52 -9.48
CA THR A 64 71.03 -59.09 -9.90
C THR A 64 71.15 -57.93 -10.91
N LEU A 65 71.80 -56.80 -10.56
CA LEU A 65 73.26 -56.48 -10.62
C LEU A 65 73.79 -56.37 -12.07
N THR A 66 74.66 -55.42 -12.47
CA THR A 66 75.76 -54.71 -11.77
C THR A 66 75.99 -53.28 -12.33
N SER A 67 76.68 -52.42 -11.55
CA SER A 67 77.72 -51.42 -11.93
C SER A 67 77.50 -50.39 -13.08
N ASN A 68 78.07 -49.19 -13.12
CA ASN A 68 78.88 -48.31 -12.23
C ASN A 68 78.83 -46.89 -12.92
N ASP A 69 79.41 -45.78 -12.49
CA ASP A 69 80.31 -45.34 -11.40
C ASP A 69 79.97 -43.83 -11.13
N GLU A 70 80.64 -42.97 -10.35
CA GLU A 70 81.94 -43.02 -9.67
C GLU A 70 81.92 -42.26 -8.30
N SER A 71 82.81 -41.28 -8.09
CA SER A 71 83.11 -40.56 -6.83
C SER A 71 82.78 -39.04 -6.90
N SER A 72 82.88 -38.22 -5.84
CA SER A 72 83.51 -38.40 -4.50
C SER A 72 82.72 -37.67 -3.39
N THR A 73 82.50 -38.24 -2.18
CA THR A 73 83.36 -38.34 -0.96
C THR A 73 83.84 -36.98 -0.40
N ILE A 74 83.42 -36.57 0.81
CA ILE A 74 83.97 -36.87 2.17
C ILE A 74 82.84 -36.53 3.20
N VAL A 75 82.35 -37.35 4.15
CA VAL A 75 82.96 -38.11 5.30
C VAL A 75 83.22 -37.21 6.53
N THR A 76 82.76 -37.46 7.77
CA THR A 76 81.99 -38.59 8.37
C THR A 76 80.64 -38.12 9.03
N GLU A 77 80.14 -38.37 10.27
CA GLU A 77 80.57 -39.10 11.50
C GLU A 77 79.40 -39.74 12.33
N SER A 78 79.17 -39.38 13.61
CA SER A 78 78.32 -40.09 14.61
C SER A 78 77.73 -39.13 15.67
N VAL A 79 76.81 -39.44 16.62
CA VAL A 79 76.51 -40.63 17.49
C VAL A 79 74.98 -40.73 17.81
N SER A 80 74.51 -41.84 18.42
CA SER A 80 73.08 -42.14 18.77
C SER A 80 72.87 -42.60 20.24
N SER A 81 71.69 -43.20 20.57
CA SER A 81 71.25 -43.83 21.86
C SER A 81 70.60 -42.91 22.94
N ALA A 82 69.67 -43.31 23.82
CA ALA A 82 68.74 -44.49 23.89
C ALA A 82 67.59 -44.27 24.96
N GLU A 83 66.79 -45.32 25.22
CA GLU A 83 65.55 -45.46 26.04
C GLU A 83 65.77 -45.36 27.59
N THR A 84 64.83 -45.54 28.56
CA THR A 84 63.44 -46.10 28.71
C THR A 84 62.73 -45.37 29.93
N SER A 85 61.66 -45.74 30.70
CA SER A 85 60.65 -46.84 30.83
C SER A 85 59.50 -46.51 31.85
N LEU A 86 58.26 -47.02 31.59
CA LEU A 86 57.26 -47.65 32.51
C LEU A 86 56.65 -46.95 33.78
N ASP A 87 55.33 -46.66 33.75
CA ASP A 87 54.15 -47.25 34.49
C ASP A 87 54.20 -47.62 36.02
N PRO A 88 53.07 -47.92 36.75
CA PRO A 88 51.61 -48.00 36.41
C PRO A 88 50.56 -47.40 37.44
N GLU A 89 49.24 -47.49 37.11
CA GLU A 89 48.04 -47.75 37.99
C GLU A 89 47.62 -46.77 39.16
N GLU A 90 46.39 -46.72 39.75
CA GLU A 90 45.07 -47.40 39.53
C GLU A 90 43.81 -46.59 40.02
N THR A 91 42.63 -47.05 39.58
CA THR A 91 41.20 -47.03 40.09
C THR A 91 40.59 -46.05 41.15
N SER A 92 39.40 -45.49 40.78
CA SER A 92 38.13 -45.41 41.58
C SER A 92 37.98 -44.41 42.77
N THR A 93 36.82 -44.19 43.46
CA THR A 93 35.39 -44.57 43.30
C THR A 93 34.40 -43.55 43.96
N THR A 94 33.13 -43.53 43.49
CA THR A 94 31.80 -43.19 44.13
C THR A 94 31.56 -42.15 45.26
N ALA A 95 30.39 -41.49 45.13
CA ALA A 95 29.22 -41.41 46.07
C ALA A 95 28.92 -40.17 46.96
N LEU A 96 27.65 -39.72 46.85
CA LEU A 96 26.71 -39.18 47.88
C LEU A 96 27.11 -37.89 48.67
N SER A 97 26.21 -37.06 49.21
CA SER A 97 24.72 -36.96 49.17
C SER A 97 24.24 -35.65 49.81
N THR A 98 23.06 -35.13 49.41
CA THR A 98 22.03 -34.38 50.21
C THR A 98 22.46 -33.17 51.08
N THR A 99 21.61 -32.24 51.54
CA THR A 99 20.13 -32.14 51.65
C THR A 99 19.69 -30.65 51.60
N GLU A 100 18.37 -30.40 51.57
CA GLU A 100 17.61 -29.24 52.11
C GLU A 100 18.26 -27.83 52.17
N ALA A 101 17.74 -26.77 51.53
CA ALA A 101 16.38 -26.20 51.46
C ALA A 101 15.89 -25.49 52.74
N THR A 102 15.80 -24.15 52.68
CA THR A 102 14.77 -23.38 53.41
C THR A 102 14.50 -22.03 52.71
N THR A 103 13.24 -21.62 52.68
CA THR A 103 12.77 -20.32 52.17
C THR A 103 12.64 -19.28 53.28
N THR A 104 12.93 -18.01 52.98
CA THR A 104 12.15 -16.88 53.52
C THR A 104 12.28 -15.65 52.60
N GLU A 105 11.16 -14.98 52.34
CA GLU A 105 11.14 -13.60 51.83
C GLU A 105 11.14 -12.62 53.00
N ILE A 106 11.61 -11.39 52.81
CA ILE A 106 10.85 -10.13 52.98
C ILE A 106 11.78 -8.92 52.82
N ALA A 107 11.20 -7.80 52.39
CA ALA A 107 11.88 -6.64 51.80
C ALA A 107 12.35 -5.56 52.79
N THR A 108 12.96 -4.52 52.21
CA THR A 108 13.06 -3.11 52.67
C THR A 108 13.81 -2.78 53.96
N THR A 109 14.87 -1.96 53.80
CA THR A 109 14.94 -0.63 54.43
C THR A 109 15.63 0.36 53.48
N THR A 110 15.11 1.58 53.42
CA THR A 110 15.69 2.74 52.72
C THR A 110 16.33 3.65 53.77
N GLU A 111 17.46 4.30 53.47
CA GLU A 111 17.70 5.69 53.90
C GLU A 111 18.85 6.33 53.12
N ALA A 112 18.96 7.66 53.20
CA ALA A 112 19.91 8.47 52.44
C ALA A 112 20.71 9.40 53.37
N ALA A 113 21.91 9.80 52.95
CA ALA A 113 22.70 10.82 53.64
C ALA A 113 23.45 11.71 52.64
N THR A 114 23.22 13.01 52.72
CA THR A 114 23.86 14.05 51.90
C THR A 114 24.98 14.73 52.70
N THR A 115 26.17 14.87 52.13
CA THR A 115 27.08 15.98 52.48
C THR A 115 28.06 16.25 51.35
N THR A 116 28.17 17.52 50.96
CA THR A 116 29.29 18.08 50.20
C THR A 116 30.53 18.19 51.09
N ASP A 117 31.71 18.10 50.48
CA ASP A 117 32.87 18.85 50.99
C ASP A 117 33.79 19.28 49.83
N THR A 118 34.61 20.31 50.02
CA THR A 118 35.36 20.99 48.94
C THR A 118 36.82 21.19 49.32
N THR A 119 37.75 20.55 48.60
CA THR A 119 39.20 20.75 48.78
C THR A 119 39.92 20.99 47.46
N THR A 120 40.51 22.17 47.32
CA THR A 120 41.41 22.54 46.22
C THR A 120 42.88 22.45 46.64
N THR A 121 43.66 21.60 45.98
CA THR A 121 45.13 21.64 45.99
C THR A 121 45.66 21.37 44.58
N SER A 122 46.64 22.15 44.13
CA SER A 122 47.17 22.09 42.76
C SER A 122 48.39 21.17 42.64
N GLU A 123 48.36 20.24 41.69
CA GLU A 123 49.57 19.61 41.12
C GLU A 123 49.42 19.48 39.59
N ALA A 124 50.56 19.39 38.89
CA ALA A 124 50.59 19.50 37.43
C ALA A 124 50.15 18.19 36.73
N PRO A 125 49.48 18.26 35.55
CA PRO A 125 48.93 17.09 34.89
C PRO A 125 50.00 16.20 34.23
N SER A 126 50.50 15.21 34.96
CA SER A 126 51.15 14.03 34.35
C SER A 126 50.12 13.23 33.56
N ALA A 127 50.45 12.81 32.34
CA ALA A 127 49.49 12.22 31.41
C ALA A 127 48.84 10.92 31.91
N VAL A 128 47.54 10.98 32.20
CA VAL A 128 46.68 9.80 32.35
C VAL A 128 46.19 9.38 30.95
N PRO A 129 46.23 8.08 30.58
CA PRO A 129 45.69 7.62 29.31
C PRO A 129 44.19 7.89 29.21
N PHE A 130 43.73 8.42 28.07
CA PHE A 130 42.31 8.56 27.79
C PHE A 130 41.69 7.16 27.66
N LEU A 131 40.66 6.85 28.44
CA LEU A 131 39.77 5.73 28.13
C LEU A 131 39.06 6.08 26.82
N SER A 132 39.24 5.24 25.80
CA SER A 132 38.51 5.33 24.54
C SER A 132 37.01 5.21 24.78
N ASN A 133 36.19 5.93 24.00
CA ASN A 133 34.73 5.88 24.09
C ASN A 133 34.24 4.43 23.96
N ALA A 134 33.74 3.86 25.05
CA ALA A 134 33.17 2.51 25.04
C ALA A 134 31.80 2.51 24.34
N GLY A 135 31.80 2.43 23.01
CA GLY A 135 30.64 2.00 22.23
C GLY A 135 30.07 2.94 21.15
N PHE A 136 30.71 4.07 20.79
CA PHE A 136 30.10 5.04 19.86
C PHE A 136 30.92 5.52 18.65
N ASP A 137 32.21 5.22 18.56
CA ASP A 137 33.06 5.79 17.49
C ASP A 137 32.71 5.26 16.07
N ASP A 138 32.07 4.08 15.95
CA ASP A 138 31.55 3.53 14.68
C ASP A 138 30.14 4.05 14.29
N TYR A 139 29.42 4.71 15.20
CA TYR A 139 27.98 5.02 15.05
C TYR A 139 27.67 6.53 14.97
N ALA A 140 28.55 7.32 14.34
CA ALA A 140 28.34 8.75 14.08
C ALA A 140 27.05 9.09 13.29
N SER A 141 26.44 8.10 12.63
CA SER A 141 25.15 8.20 11.94
C SER A 141 23.92 8.12 12.86
N SER A 142 24.09 7.73 14.13
CA SER A 142 23.01 7.49 15.11
C SER A 142 22.65 8.71 15.97
N LEU A 143 23.36 9.82 15.80
CA LEU A 143 23.15 11.04 16.58
C LEU A 143 22.44 12.09 15.72
N ALA A 144 21.40 12.71 16.28
CA ALA A 144 20.85 13.92 15.70
C ALA A 144 21.81 15.13 15.90
N PRO A 145 21.66 16.20 15.10
CA PRO A 145 22.24 17.50 15.45
C PRO A 145 21.85 17.92 16.86
N TRP A 146 22.69 18.74 17.50
CA TRP A 146 22.36 19.35 18.77
C TRP A 146 21.14 20.26 18.61
N GLU A 147 20.20 20.19 19.54
CA GLU A 147 18.98 20.99 19.54
C GLU A 147 18.96 21.90 20.76
N LEU A 148 18.91 23.21 20.53
CA LEU A 148 18.67 24.23 21.54
C LEU A 148 17.17 24.40 21.72
N GLN A 149 16.67 24.25 22.94
CA GLN A 149 15.26 24.50 23.26
C GLN A 149 15.12 25.81 24.04
N THR A 150 14.48 26.80 23.39
CA THR A 150 14.19 28.15 23.92
C THR A 150 12.67 28.25 24.13
N GLY A 151 12.21 27.72 25.27
CA GLY A 151 10.78 27.55 25.56
C GLY A 151 10.12 26.54 24.61
N GLU A 152 9.13 26.98 23.84
CA GLU A 152 8.45 26.16 22.83
C GLU A 152 9.24 26.02 21.51
N ASN A 153 10.23 26.88 21.26
CA ASN A 153 11.02 26.84 20.02
C ASN A 153 12.20 25.87 20.14
N THR A 154 12.34 24.98 19.15
CA THR A 154 13.54 24.15 18.95
C THR A 154 14.37 24.72 17.80
N VAL A 155 15.64 25.03 18.06
CA VAL A 155 16.61 25.50 17.06
C VAL A 155 17.72 24.46 16.90
N SER A 156 17.92 23.96 15.69
CA SER A 156 19.02 23.04 15.38
C SER A 156 20.36 23.80 15.36
N ILE A 157 21.28 23.45 16.25
CA ILE A 157 22.65 23.99 16.28
C ILE A 157 23.49 23.22 15.25
N ALA A 158 24.08 23.94 14.29
CA ALA A 158 25.09 23.37 13.40
C ALA A 158 26.40 23.12 14.19
N SER A 159 26.90 21.89 14.18
CA SER A 159 28.02 21.43 15.01
C SER A 159 29.41 21.78 14.43
N ASP A 160 29.60 23.04 14.03
CA ASP A 160 30.81 23.53 13.34
C ASP A 160 31.80 24.29 14.24
N VAL A 161 31.50 24.47 15.53
CA VAL A 161 32.48 24.99 16.51
C VAL A 161 33.26 23.83 17.13
N LYS A 162 34.51 23.66 16.70
CA LYS A 162 35.45 22.71 17.31
C LYS A 162 36.51 23.42 18.15
N HIS A 163 36.38 23.38 19.47
CA HIS A 163 37.51 23.67 20.36
C HIS A 163 38.42 22.44 20.39
N ASP A 164 39.69 22.63 20.03
CA ASP A 164 40.76 21.60 20.05
C ASP A 164 40.37 20.29 19.34
N GLY A 165 39.60 20.41 18.26
CA GLY A 165 39.08 19.30 17.44
C GLY A 165 37.86 18.57 17.98
N ARG A 166 37.40 18.90 19.20
CA ARG A 166 36.31 18.24 19.94
C ARG A 166 34.95 18.89 19.69
N ASN A 167 33.87 18.13 19.89
CA ASN A 167 32.50 18.64 19.80
C ASN A 167 32.26 19.71 20.89
N SER A 168 31.92 20.92 20.48
CA SER A 168 31.79 22.09 21.36
C SER A 168 30.55 22.92 20.97
N ALA A 169 29.91 23.56 21.95
CA ALA A 169 28.76 24.44 21.75
C ALA A 169 29.04 25.83 22.31
N LEU A 170 29.08 26.85 21.44
CA LEU A 170 29.19 28.25 21.82
C LEU A 170 27.80 28.89 21.79
N MET A 171 27.28 29.30 22.95
CA MET A 171 25.99 29.99 23.04
C MET A 171 26.18 31.49 22.82
N VAL A 172 25.73 32.00 21.67
CA VAL A 172 25.81 33.43 21.34
C VAL A 172 24.41 34.05 21.46
N GLN A 173 24.31 35.03 22.34
CA GLN A 173 23.14 35.84 22.72
C GLN A 173 21.92 35.83 21.77
N GLY A 174 20.78 35.33 22.26
CA GLY A 174 19.49 35.41 21.57
C GLY A 174 18.30 35.26 22.52
N MET A 175 17.58 36.36 22.78
CA MET A 175 16.40 36.47 23.67
C MET A 175 16.70 36.40 25.19
N ARG A 176 15.70 36.74 26.00
CA ARG A 176 15.75 36.79 27.48
C ARG A 176 14.66 35.90 28.07
N GLY A 177 14.96 35.17 29.15
CA GLY A 177 13.96 34.91 30.21
C GLY A 177 13.79 33.50 30.75
N THR A 178 14.39 32.47 30.15
CA THR A 178 14.20 31.06 30.55
C THR A 178 15.52 30.29 30.64
N VAL A 179 15.49 29.12 31.30
CA VAL A 179 16.59 28.14 31.25
C VAL A 179 16.63 27.54 29.86
N ASP A 180 17.81 27.56 29.24
CA ASP A 180 18.03 27.04 27.89
C ASP A 180 18.63 25.63 27.95
N TYR A 181 17.95 24.68 27.33
CA TYR A 181 18.35 23.27 27.34
C TYR A 181 19.07 22.90 26.04
N ILE A 182 20.22 22.23 26.17
CA ILE A 182 20.91 21.59 25.05
C ILE A 182 20.56 20.10 25.09
N ARG A 183 19.80 19.62 24.10
CA ARG A 183 19.47 18.19 23.97
C ARG A 183 20.13 17.57 22.75
N GLN A 184 20.46 16.28 22.84
CA GLN A 184 20.84 15.47 21.69
C GLN A 184 19.92 14.24 21.60
N PRO A 185 19.00 14.21 20.61
CA PRO A 185 18.17 13.03 20.37
C PRO A 185 18.99 11.83 19.88
N LEU A 186 18.89 10.71 20.60
CA LEU A 186 19.42 9.42 20.16
C LEU A 186 18.53 8.84 19.04
N ARG A 187 19.12 8.53 17.88
CA ARG A 187 18.45 7.99 16.68
C ARG A 187 19.03 6.63 16.29
N GLY A 188 18.57 5.57 16.96
CA GLY A 188 18.94 4.20 16.63
C GLY A 188 18.26 3.18 17.55
N SER A 189 18.72 1.93 17.47
CA SER A 189 18.45 0.92 18.50
C SER A 189 19.26 1.26 19.75
N ILE A 190 18.58 1.52 20.87
CA ILE A 190 19.21 1.51 22.19
C ILE A 190 18.97 0.14 22.84
N THR A 191 19.89 -0.28 23.71
CA THR A 191 19.81 -1.53 24.45
C THR A 191 19.43 -1.20 25.89
N ALA A 192 18.41 -1.88 26.42
CA ALA A 192 17.99 -1.69 27.80
C ALA A 192 19.13 -1.98 28.78
N GLY A 193 19.27 -1.17 29.83
CA GLY A 193 20.34 -1.29 30.83
C GLY A 193 21.74 -0.82 30.39
N VAL A 194 21.94 -0.43 29.13
CA VAL A 194 23.20 0.21 28.70
C VAL A 194 23.19 1.70 29.09
N ALA A 195 24.32 2.17 29.61
CA ALA A 195 24.53 3.56 29.99
C ALA A 195 25.09 4.36 28.80
N TYR A 196 24.34 5.37 28.38
CA TYR A 196 24.65 6.25 27.25
C TYR A 196 25.14 7.60 27.79
N THR A 197 26.45 7.82 27.77
CA THR A 197 27.06 9.09 28.21
C THR A 197 27.25 10.03 27.02
N MET A 198 26.64 11.21 27.09
CA MET A 198 26.92 12.34 26.22
C MET A 198 27.86 13.33 26.90
N SER A 199 28.72 13.99 26.13
CA SER A 199 29.64 15.01 26.64
C SER A 199 29.88 16.13 25.62
N ALA A 200 30.02 17.36 26.12
CA ALA A 200 30.29 18.53 25.30
C ALA A 200 31.13 19.58 26.07
N TRP A 201 31.91 20.36 25.34
CA TRP A 201 32.49 21.60 25.85
C TRP A 201 31.52 22.75 25.61
N VAL A 202 31.15 23.45 26.69
CA VAL A 202 30.20 24.56 26.68
C VAL A 202 30.90 25.82 27.21
N LYS A 203 30.61 26.97 26.60
CA LYS A 203 30.94 28.28 27.17
C LYS A 203 29.69 29.15 27.17
N ALA A 204 29.34 29.66 28.35
CA ALA A 204 28.15 30.49 28.58
C ALA A 204 28.55 31.97 28.72
N ASP A 205 27.75 32.87 28.14
CA ASP A 205 27.90 34.32 28.29
C ASP A 205 27.28 34.81 29.62
N MET A 206 27.69 35.99 30.09
CA MET A 206 27.36 36.58 31.40
C MET A 206 25.85 36.70 31.70
N PHE A 207 25.00 36.56 30.68
CA PHE A 207 23.54 36.68 30.77
C PHE A 207 22.78 35.35 30.76
N CYS A 208 23.45 34.20 30.65
CA CYS A 208 22.82 32.88 30.71
C CYS A 208 22.82 32.34 32.15
N PRO A 209 21.66 32.10 32.80
CA PRO A 209 21.57 31.73 34.21
C PRO A 209 21.85 30.23 34.49
N GLY A 210 22.08 29.42 33.46
CA GLY A 210 22.40 28.01 33.57
C GLY A 210 22.13 27.27 32.26
N VAL A 211 22.98 26.29 31.95
CA VAL A 211 22.85 25.40 30.79
C VAL A 211 22.80 23.97 31.31
N ALA A 212 21.86 23.16 30.81
CA ALA A 212 21.73 21.76 31.15
C ALA A 212 21.77 20.86 29.89
N LEU A 213 22.40 19.70 30.02
CA LEU A 213 22.58 18.69 28.97
C LEU A 213 21.61 17.53 29.17
N ILE A 214 20.69 17.33 28.20
CA ILE A 214 19.63 16.31 28.30
C ILE A 214 19.78 15.27 27.18
N CYS A 215 19.92 14.01 27.59
CA CYS A 215 19.75 12.85 26.73
C CYS A 215 18.26 12.53 26.56
N THR A 216 17.81 12.29 25.32
CA THR A 216 16.43 11.87 25.02
C THR A 216 16.41 10.75 23.97
N TYR A 217 15.44 9.84 24.09
CA TYR A 217 15.16 8.80 23.10
C TYR A 217 13.88 9.09 22.33
N GLN A 218 13.94 9.02 20.99
CA GLN A 218 12.80 9.19 20.07
C GLN A 218 11.86 10.37 20.42
N THR A 219 12.40 11.51 20.87
CA THR A 219 11.66 12.74 21.27
C THR A 219 10.68 12.59 22.44
N ASN A 220 10.78 11.52 23.25
CA ASN A 220 10.06 11.46 24.52
C ASN A 220 10.70 12.40 25.56
N ASN A 221 9.91 13.34 26.08
CA ASN A 221 10.10 13.79 27.46
C ASN A 221 9.63 12.65 28.36
N PHE A 222 10.56 11.91 28.94
CA PHE A 222 10.30 11.20 30.19
C PHE A 222 10.45 12.22 31.33
N ASP A 223 9.63 12.11 32.38
CA ASP A 223 9.59 13.10 33.47
C ASP A 223 10.93 13.16 34.23
N ASP A 224 11.35 14.38 34.57
CA ASP A 224 12.57 14.77 35.31
C ASP A 224 13.89 14.06 34.95
N PRO A 225 14.58 14.47 33.86
CA PRO A 225 16.00 14.19 33.68
C PRO A 225 16.88 15.07 34.59
N GLU A 226 17.89 14.48 35.24
CA GLU A 226 18.88 15.22 36.05
C GLU A 226 19.75 16.14 35.19
N GLY A 227 19.29 17.37 34.99
CA GLY A 227 20.06 18.43 34.33
C GLY A 227 21.17 18.96 35.24
N ILE A 228 22.44 18.70 34.91
CA ILE A 228 23.58 19.35 35.57
C ILE A 228 23.48 20.86 35.33
N LEU A 229 23.12 21.61 36.37
CA LEU A 229 22.94 23.05 36.31
C LEU A 229 24.28 23.76 36.56
N LEU A 230 24.88 24.35 35.52
CA LEU A 230 26.04 25.22 35.66
C LEU A 230 25.64 26.52 36.39
N THR A 231 25.90 26.58 37.70
CA THR A 231 25.48 27.68 38.60
C THR A 231 26.55 28.73 38.87
N SER A 232 27.76 28.57 38.33
CA SER A 232 28.87 29.52 38.44
C SER A 232 29.18 30.18 37.10
N HIS A 233 29.49 31.48 37.10
CA HIS A 233 30.03 32.16 35.91
C HIS A 233 31.34 31.50 35.47
N VAL A 234 31.44 31.08 34.20
CA VAL A 234 32.68 30.51 33.64
C VAL A 234 33.01 31.20 32.32
N ASP A 235 33.98 32.11 32.37
CA ASP A 235 34.61 32.71 31.18
C ASP A 235 35.53 31.72 30.43
N GLU A 236 35.69 30.50 30.96
CA GLU A 236 36.47 29.41 30.36
C GLU A 236 35.54 28.31 29.81
N TRP A 237 36.03 27.54 28.85
CA TRP A 237 35.30 26.39 28.32
C TRP A 237 35.15 25.31 29.39
N THR A 238 33.91 24.96 29.71
CA THR A 238 33.59 23.95 30.72
C THR A 238 33.20 22.63 30.05
N HIS A 239 33.79 21.53 30.49
CA HIS A 239 33.36 20.20 30.06
C HIS A 239 32.18 19.72 30.89
N VAL A 240 31.08 19.32 30.24
CA VAL A 240 29.88 18.81 30.89
C VAL A 240 29.48 17.48 30.25
N SER A 241 29.06 16.53 31.07
CA SER A 241 28.63 15.19 30.61
C SER A 241 27.39 14.72 31.37
N SER A 242 26.44 14.13 30.65
CA SER A 242 25.20 13.57 31.18
C SER A 242 25.04 12.11 30.73
N THR A 243 24.54 11.24 31.60
CA THR A 243 24.44 9.79 31.35
C THR A 243 23.00 9.32 31.53
N CYS A 244 22.46 8.66 30.50
CA CYS A 244 21.11 8.11 30.50
C CYS A 244 21.13 6.58 30.40
N THR A 245 20.29 5.91 31.18
CA THR A 245 19.96 4.48 31.06
C THR A 245 18.48 4.34 30.77
N TYR A 246 18.10 3.32 30.00
CA TYR A 246 16.72 3.06 29.59
C TYR A 246 16.28 1.67 30.00
N THR A 247 15.04 1.53 30.46
CA THR A 247 14.40 0.23 30.72
C THR A 247 13.81 -0.37 29.43
N GLN A 248 13.61 -1.68 29.39
CA GLN A 248 13.07 -2.36 28.20
C GLN A 248 11.69 -1.82 27.79
N GLU A 249 10.82 -1.50 28.75
CA GLU A 249 9.49 -0.93 28.52
C GLU A 249 9.55 0.46 27.84
N GLN A 250 10.58 1.27 28.15
CA GLN A 250 10.81 2.56 27.49
C GLN A 250 11.33 2.41 26.05
N VAL A 251 12.02 1.30 25.73
CA VAL A 251 12.44 0.97 24.35
C VAL A 251 11.23 0.49 23.54
N ASP A 252 10.52 -0.53 24.03
CA ASP A 252 9.39 -1.19 23.34
C ASP A 252 8.25 -0.21 23.03
N SER A 253 7.98 0.73 23.94
CA SER A 253 6.95 1.77 23.76
C SER A 253 7.32 2.81 22.69
N GLY A 254 8.60 3.14 22.53
CA GLY A 254 9.10 4.01 21.46
C GLY A 254 8.94 3.37 20.08
N GLU A 255 9.44 2.14 19.91
CA GLU A 255 9.34 1.41 18.64
C GLU A 255 7.89 1.22 18.17
N THR A 256 6.98 0.86 19.09
CA THR A 256 5.55 0.67 18.81
C THR A 256 4.89 1.94 18.26
N ARG A 257 5.27 3.12 18.80
CA ARG A 257 4.75 4.43 18.38
C ARG A 257 5.30 4.82 17.00
N THR A 258 6.56 4.53 16.74
CA THR A 258 7.21 4.75 15.43
C THR A 258 6.59 3.87 14.33
N LEU A 259 6.34 2.59 14.60
CA LEU A 259 5.63 1.69 13.67
C LEU A 259 4.21 2.19 13.36
N THR A 260 3.48 2.66 14.38
CA THR A 260 2.13 3.21 14.24
C THR A 260 2.13 4.46 13.35
N ASN A 261 3.08 5.36 13.53
CA ASN A 261 3.23 6.56 12.71
C ASN A 261 3.62 6.23 11.26
N LEU A 262 4.51 5.27 11.04
CA LEU A 262 4.91 4.83 9.70
C LEU A 262 3.72 4.23 8.94
N LEU A 263 3.00 3.29 9.54
CA LEU A 263 1.80 2.68 8.97
C LEU A 263 0.72 3.73 8.66
N LYS A 264 0.46 4.65 9.60
CA LYS A 264 -0.48 5.76 9.40
C LYS A 264 -0.07 6.60 8.19
N ASN A 265 1.17 7.05 8.11
CA ASN A 265 1.66 7.90 7.03
C ASN A 265 1.61 7.20 5.66
N THR A 266 2.04 5.93 5.56
CA THR A 266 2.00 5.17 4.30
C THR A 266 0.57 4.93 3.83
N LEU A 267 -0.34 4.51 4.71
CA LEU A 267 -1.76 4.29 4.36
C LEU A 267 -2.46 5.59 4.00
N THR A 268 -2.20 6.68 4.74
CA THR A 268 -2.73 8.01 4.46
C THR A 268 -2.23 8.56 3.10
N PHE A 269 -0.94 8.38 2.78
CA PHE A 269 -0.40 8.76 1.47
C PHE A 269 -1.03 7.98 0.32
N TYR A 270 -1.23 6.66 0.48
CA TYR A 270 -1.88 5.82 -0.54
C TYR A 270 -3.34 6.23 -0.75
N TYR A 271 -4.07 6.46 0.36
CA TYR A 271 -5.47 6.92 0.34
C TYR A 271 -5.62 8.27 -0.37
N TYR A 272 -4.83 9.28 -0.01
CA TYR A 272 -4.90 10.60 -0.65
C TYR A 272 -4.42 10.57 -2.11
N SER A 273 -3.40 9.77 -2.45
CA SER A 273 -2.92 9.67 -3.83
C SER A 273 -3.95 9.02 -4.76
N LEU A 274 -4.59 7.93 -4.33
CA LEU A 274 -5.63 7.24 -5.10
C LEU A 274 -6.91 8.07 -5.20
N THR A 275 -7.38 8.67 -4.10
CA THR A 275 -8.57 9.54 -4.14
C THR A 275 -8.33 10.79 -4.97
N ARG A 276 -7.15 11.44 -4.87
CA ARG A 276 -6.78 12.57 -5.74
C ARG A 276 -6.86 12.16 -7.22
N TRP A 277 -6.12 11.13 -7.64
CA TRP A 277 -6.09 10.73 -9.06
C TRP A 277 -7.45 10.27 -9.59
N TRP A 278 -8.18 9.44 -8.83
CA TRP A 278 -9.49 8.94 -9.24
C TRP A 278 -10.53 10.07 -9.34
N THR A 279 -10.56 11.00 -8.38
CA THR A 279 -11.57 12.05 -8.36
C THR A 279 -11.28 13.16 -9.37
N ILE A 280 -10.00 13.51 -9.61
CA ILE A 280 -9.64 14.35 -10.76
C ILE A 280 -10.14 13.70 -12.06
N LYS A 281 -9.89 12.40 -12.26
CA LYS A 281 -10.25 11.72 -13.53
C LYS A 281 -11.75 11.43 -13.69
N LYS A 282 -12.49 11.21 -12.60
CA LYS A 282 -13.95 11.01 -12.62
C LYS A 282 -14.70 12.29 -12.99
N TYR A 283 -14.19 13.45 -12.58
CA TYR A 283 -14.88 14.74 -12.72
C TYR A 283 -14.21 15.69 -13.73
N SER A 284 -13.06 15.34 -14.32
CA SER A 284 -12.44 16.13 -15.41
C SER A 284 -13.34 16.28 -16.63
N GLY A 285 -14.24 15.31 -16.90
CA GLY A 285 -15.23 15.41 -17.97
C GLY A 285 -16.22 16.58 -17.79
N HIS A 286 -16.48 16.99 -16.55
CA HIS A 286 -17.43 18.08 -16.27
C HIS A 286 -16.97 19.43 -16.82
N PHE A 287 -15.68 19.61 -17.20
CA PHE A 287 -15.23 20.78 -17.95
C PHE A 287 -15.76 20.79 -19.38
N ASP A 288 -15.76 19.64 -20.07
CA ASP A 288 -16.26 19.51 -21.43
C ASP A 288 -17.79 19.71 -21.44
N ASP A 289 -18.48 19.14 -20.44
CA ASP A 289 -19.93 19.24 -20.23
C ASP A 289 -20.45 20.65 -19.85
N ILE A 290 -19.58 21.62 -19.54
CA ILE A 290 -20.00 23.03 -19.42
C ILE A 290 -20.40 23.54 -20.82
N PRO A 291 -21.67 23.97 -21.02
CA PRO A 291 -22.13 24.45 -22.32
C PRO A 291 -21.48 25.78 -22.72
N SER A 292 -21.73 26.22 -23.95
CA SER A 292 -21.43 27.60 -24.34
C SER A 292 -22.18 28.58 -23.43
N LEU A 293 -21.45 29.55 -22.89
CA LEU A 293 -21.95 30.66 -22.07
C LEU A 293 -22.01 31.96 -22.88
N ALA A 294 -21.95 31.88 -24.21
CA ALA A 294 -22.03 33.03 -25.12
C ALA A 294 -23.26 33.90 -24.80
N GLY A 295 -23.01 35.19 -24.56
CA GLY A 295 -24.05 36.17 -24.20
C GLY A 295 -24.46 36.20 -22.71
N LYS A 296 -23.93 35.31 -21.87
CA LYS A 296 -24.10 35.39 -20.41
C LYS A 296 -23.05 36.33 -19.78
N VAL A 297 -23.42 36.96 -18.68
CA VAL A 297 -22.53 37.81 -17.87
C VAL A 297 -22.24 37.12 -16.53
N ALA A 298 -20.98 37.10 -16.12
CA ALA A 298 -20.53 36.50 -14.87
C ALA A 298 -19.66 37.46 -14.05
N LEU A 299 -19.62 37.28 -12.73
CA LEU A 299 -18.78 38.04 -11.81
C LEU A 299 -18.11 37.09 -10.82
N VAL A 300 -16.77 37.12 -10.74
CA VAL A 300 -15.98 36.22 -9.88
C VAL A 300 -15.07 37.02 -8.98
N THR A 301 -15.27 36.94 -7.66
CA THR A 301 -14.42 37.65 -6.69
C THR A 301 -13.16 36.87 -6.33
N GLY A 302 -12.03 37.57 -6.12
CA GLY A 302 -10.74 36.93 -5.82
C GLY A 302 -10.04 36.32 -7.04
N ALA A 303 -10.38 36.75 -8.27
CA ALA A 303 -9.86 36.23 -9.53
C ALA A 303 -8.49 36.82 -9.93
N ASN A 304 -7.60 37.02 -8.95
CA ASN A 304 -6.49 37.99 -9.08
C ASN A 304 -5.08 37.41 -9.27
N THR A 305 -4.90 36.09 -9.35
CA THR A 305 -3.58 35.45 -9.46
C THR A 305 -3.71 33.98 -9.91
N PRO A 306 -2.84 33.45 -10.79
CA PRO A 306 -2.83 32.03 -11.18
C PRO A 306 -2.72 31.06 -9.99
N ASP A 307 -1.99 31.44 -8.93
CA ASP A 307 -1.89 30.67 -7.67
C ASP A 307 -3.21 30.59 -6.85
N GLY A 308 -4.38 30.88 -7.45
CA GLY A 308 -5.66 31.03 -6.75
C GLY A 308 -6.87 30.55 -7.56
N VAL A 309 -7.76 29.80 -6.89
CA VAL A 309 -8.94 29.13 -7.48
C VAL A 309 -9.81 30.09 -8.33
N GLY A 310 -10.10 31.28 -7.83
CA GLY A 310 -10.92 32.29 -8.52
C GLY A 310 -10.42 32.71 -9.89
N TYR A 311 -9.10 32.68 -10.12
CA TYR A 311 -8.52 32.99 -11.42
C TYR A 311 -8.96 31.95 -12.45
N HIS A 312 -8.81 30.66 -12.13
CA HIS A 312 -9.21 29.57 -13.02
C HIS A 312 -10.72 29.49 -13.22
N ILE A 313 -11.54 29.78 -12.20
CA ILE A 313 -13.00 29.91 -12.37
C ILE A 313 -13.30 30.97 -13.44
N ALA A 314 -12.79 32.18 -13.27
CA ALA A 314 -13.08 33.29 -14.18
C ALA A 314 -12.55 33.03 -15.61
N HIS A 315 -11.34 32.47 -15.71
CA HIS A 315 -10.69 32.09 -16.96
C HIS A 315 -11.50 31.05 -17.74
N GLN A 316 -12.02 30.01 -17.08
CA GLN A 316 -12.82 28.96 -17.72
C GLN A 316 -14.22 29.45 -18.14
N LEU A 317 -14.86 30.31 -17.33
CA LEU A 317 -16.14 30.94 -17.73
C LEU A 317 -15.96 31.82 -18.98
N ALA A 318 -14.86 32.59 -19.06
CA ALA A 318 -14.54 33.40 -20.24
C ALA A 318 -14.21 32.53 -21.47
N LEU A 319 -13.48 31.42 -21.29
CA LEU A 319 -13.17 30.46 -22.36
C LEU A 319 -14.41 29.77 -22.94
N LYS A 320 -15.46 29.58 -22.13
CA LYS A 320 -16.77 29.09 -22.58
C LYS A 320 -17.66 30.20 -23.17
N GLY A 321 -17.18 31.45 -23.25
CA GLY A 321 -17.82 32.55 -23.98
C GLY A 321 -18.60 33.57 -23.13
N ALA A 322 -18.56 33.48 -21.79
CA ALA A 322 -19.17 34.49 -20.93
C ALA A 322 -18.38 35.81 -20.94
N LYS A 323 -19.05 36.94 -20.69
CA LYS A 323 -18.40 38.20 -20.29
C LYS A 323 -18.18 38.16 -18.78
N VAL A 324 -16.92 38.18 -18.33
CA VAL A 324 -16.56 37.93 -16.92
C VAL A 324 -15.94 39.15 -16.25
N TYR A 325 -16.53 39.57 -15.13
CA TYR A 325 -15.99 40.59 -14.23
C TYR A 325 -14.96 39.97 -13.29
N ILE A 326 -13.69 40.36 -13.47
CA ILE A 326 -12.50 39.86 -12.78
C ILE A 326 -12.31 40.62 -11.47
N GLY A 327 -12.89 40.11 -10.38
CA GLY A 327 -12.93 40.75 -9.07
C GLY A 327 -11.59 40.68 -8.31
N ALA A 328 -10.99 41.84 -8.04
CA ALA A 328 -9.78 41.96 -7.22
C ALA A 328 -9.79 43.24 -6.37
N ARG A 329 -9.08 43.23 -5.23
CA ARG A 329 -9.02 44.35 -4.26
C ARG A 329 -8.74 45.74 -4.87
N ASN A 330 -7.97 45.79 -5.96
CA ASN A 330 -7.74 47.01 -6.72
C ASN A 330 -7.65 46.76 -8.23
N LEU A 331 -7.80 47.84 -9.00
CA LEU A 331 -7.80 47.80 -10.47
C LEU A 331 -6.51 47.21 -11.04
N GLN A 332 -5.35 47.53 -10.47
CA GLN A 332 -4.04 47.02 -10.91
C GLN A 332 -3.97 45.49 -10.86
N LYS A 333 -4.51 44.86 -9.80
CA LYS A 333 -4.55 43.39 -9.66
C LYS A 333 -5.52 42.75 -10.64
N ALA A 334 -6.68 43.36 -10.88
CA ALA A 334 -7.64 42.89 -11.89
C ALA A 334 -7.04 42.97 -13.31
N THR A 335 -6.47 44.12 -13.69
CA THR A 335 -5.81 44.31 -14.99
C THR A 335 -4.58 43.41 -15.16
N LYS A 336 -3.81 43.13 -14.10
CA LYS A 336 -2.71 42.15 -14.18
C LYS A 336 -3.24 40.74 -14.49
N ALA A 337 -4.26 40.28 -13.77
CA ALA A 337 -4.85 38.96 -14.02
C ALA A 337 -5.42 38.84 -15.45
N ILE A 338 -6.10 39.87 -15.95
CA ILE A 338 -6.61 39.93 -17.33
C ILE A 338 -5.48 39.79 -18.36
N ARG A 339 -4.36 40.52 -18.18
CA ARG A 339 -3.20 40.39 -19.07
C ARG A 339 -2.62 38.98 -19.07
N THR A 340 -2.61 38.30 -17.93
CA THR A 340 -2.15 36.90 -17.84
C THR A 340 -3.14 35.96 -18.55
N MET A 341 -4.45 36.08 -18.33
CA MET A 341 -5.46 35.24 -19.01
C MET A 341 -5.40 35.37 -20.54
N LEU A 342 -5.26 36.60 -21.05
CA LEU A 342 -5.15 36.86 -22.50
C LEU A 342 -3.83 36.33 -23.10
N ALA A 343 -2.74 36.31 -22.33
CA ALA A 343 -1.47 35.71 -22.75
C ALA A 343 -1.48 34.17 -22.70
N GLU A 344 -2.18 33.58 -21.72
CA GLU A 344 -2.37 32.13 -21.56
C GLU A 344 -3.42 31.55 -22.52
N SER A 345 -4.23 32.39 -23.17
CA SER A 345 -5.32 31.95 -24.05
C SER A 345 -5.63 32.98 -25.15
N PRO A 346 -4.87 32.97 -26.27
CA PRO A 346 -5.06 33.90 -27.39
C PRO A 346 -6.45 33.87 -28.06
N GLN A 347 -7.24 32.83 -27.81
CA GLN A 347 -8.63 32.69 -28.24
C GLN A 347 -9.63 33.53 -27.41
N LEU A 348 -9.21 34.08 -26.26
CA LEU A 348 -10.03 35.00 -25.47
C LEU A 348 -10.07 36.39 -26.12
N LYS A 349 -11.27 36.93 -26.28
CA LYS A 349 -11.45 38.29 -26.75
C LYS A 349 -11.21 39.29 -25.59
N PRO A 350 -10.46 40.39 -25.77
CA PRO A 350 -10.20 41.36 -24.69
C PRO A 350 -11.48 41.90 -24.02
N GLU A 351 -12.56 42.08 -24.78
CA GLU A 351 -13.86 42.53 -24.28
C GLU A 351 -14.64 41.49 -23.45
N SER A 352 -14.20 40.23 -23.43
CA SER A 352 -14.81 39.16 -22.61
C SER A 352 -14.38 39.19 -21.15
N VAL A 353 -13.35 39.97 -20.79
CA VAL A 353 -12.78 39.99 -19.43
C VAL A 353 -12.63 41.42 -18.90
N VAL A 354 -13.53 41.81 -17.98
CA VAL A 354 -13.69 43.18 -17.49
C VAL A 354 -13.06 43.35 -16.10
N PRO A 355 -12.22 44.36 -15.82
CA PRO A 355 -11.59 44.51 -14.52
C PRO A 355 -12.58 45.03 -13.46
N PHE A 356 -12.75 44.29 -12.36
CA PHE A 356 -13.67 44.64 -11.28
C PHE A 356 -12.91 44.94 -9.97
N ALA A 357 -12.81 46.22 -9.61
CA ALA A 357 -12.02 46.68 -8.47
C ALA A 357 -12.85 46.70 -7.16
N VAL A 358 -12.89 45.57 -6.46
CA VAL A 358 -13.64 45.38 -5.21
C VAL A 358 -12.75 44.82 -4.11
N ASP A 359 -12.63 45.54 -2.98
CA ASP A 359 -12.09 44.98 -1.74
C ASP A 359 -13.25 44.60 -0.81
N MET A 360 -13.34 43.30 -0.50
CA MET A 360 -14.45 42.74 0.28
C MET A 360 -14.43 43.22 1.75
N GLY A 361 -13.29 43.71 2.24
CA GLY A 361 -13.18 44.36 3.55
C GLY A 361 -13.62 45.82 3.58
N ASN A 362 -14.02 46.41 2.44
CA ASN A 362 -14.45 47.82 2.36
C ASN A 362 -15.89 47.91 1.85
N PHE A 363 -16.86 47.89 2.78
CA PHE A 363 -18.29 47.88 2.48
C PHE A 363 -18.74 49.04 1.57
N LYS A 364 -18.14 50.24 1.70
CA LYS A 364 -18.43 51.39 0.82
C LYS A 364 -17.96 51.13 -0.62
N GLN A 365 -16.78 50.52 -0.79
CA GLN A 365 -16.27 50.11 -2.10
C GLN A 365 -17.11 48.97 -2.70
N VAL A 366 -17.55 48.00 -1.89
CA VAL A 366 -18.46 46.92 -2.32
C VAL A 366 -19.76 47.49 -2.87
N GLN A 367 -20.43 48.38 -2.12
CA GLN A 367 -21.67 49.05 -2.56
C GLN A 367 -21.46 49.85 -3.86
N PHE A 368 -20.40 50.67 -3.93
CA PHE A 368 -20.11 51.46 -5.12
C PHE A 368 -19.82 50.60 -6.36
N ALA A 369 -19.00 49.56 -6.21
CA ALA A 369 -18.66 48.66 -7.30
C ALA A 369 -19.88 47.83 -7.77
N ALA A 370 -20.69 47.32 -6.84
CA ALA A 370 -21.92 46.59 -7.16
C ALA A 370 -22.93 47.47 -7.90
N ARG A 371 -23.25 48.66 -7.37
CA ARG A 371 -24.19 49.60 -8.02
C ARG A 371 -23.72 50.06 -9.38
N LYS A 372 -22.40 50.17 -9.60
CA LYS A 372 -21.82 50.43 -10.92
C LYS A 372 -22.18 49.32 -11.92
N VAL A 373 -22.05 48.04 -11.53
CA VAL A 373 -22.46 46.90 -12.39
C VAL A 373 -23.97 46.90 -12.64
N VAL A 374 -24.80 47.20 -11.64
CA VAL A 374 -26.26 47.33 -11.80
C VAL A 374 -26.67 48.46 -12.75
N ALA A 375 -25.86 49.52 -12.87
CA ALA A 375 -26.11 50.65 -13.77
C ALA A 375 -25.53 50.46 -15.19
N GLU A 376 -24.44 49.70 -15.34
CA GLU A 376 -23.75 49.51 -16.62
C GLU A 376 -24.17 48.24 -17.37
N GLU A 377 -24.54 47.15 -16.68
CA GLU A 377 -24.87 45.87 -17.30
C GLU A 377 -26.38 45.60 -17.37
N PRO A 378 -26.90 45.06 -18.48
CA PRO A 378 -28.33 44.74 -18.63
C PRO A 378 -28.74 43.44 -17.92
N ARG A 379 -27.77 42.58 -17.57
CA ARG A 379 -27.95 41.23 -16.99
C ARG A 379 -26.77 40.80 -16.11
N LEU A 380 -26.99 39.83 -15.23
CA LEU A 380 -25.97 39.04 -14.53
C LEU A 380 -26.48 37.61 -14.33
N ASP A 381 -25.82 36.62 -14.94
CA ASP A 381 -26.24 35.22 -14.91
C ASP A 381 -25.57 34.41 -13.79
N ILE A 382 -24.32 34.73 -13.48
CA ILE A 382 -23.47 33.91 -12.59
C ILE A 382 -22.71 34.83 -11.64
N LEU A 383 -22.99 34.74 -10.33
CA LEU A 383 -22.19 35.37 -9.27
C LEU A 383 -21.39 34.29 -8.52
N VAL A 384 -20.07 34.42 -8.49
CA VAL A 384 -19.18 33.54 -7.72
C VAL A 384 -18.46 34.33 -6.63
N ASN A 385 -18.92 34.13 -5.39
CA ASN A 385 -18.32 34.67 -4.18
C ASN A 385 -17.16 33.76 -3.73
N ASN A 386 -16.00 33.94 -4.37
CA ASN A 386 -14.78 33.17 -4.13
C ASN A 386 -13.74 33.93 -3.27
N ALA A 387 -13.80 35.27 -3.20
CA ALA A 387 -12.84 36.04 -2.40
C ALA A 387 -12.89 35.63 -0.91
N ALA A 388 -11.73 35.24 -0.38
CA ALA A 388 -11.58 34.82 1.01
C ALA A 388 -10.14 35.04 1.50
N VAL A 389 -9.98 35.09 2.83
CA VAL A 389 -8.71 34.83 3.53
C VAL A 389 -8.81 33.49 4.26
N LEU A 390 -7.68 32.77 4.33
CA LEU A 390 -7.55 31.53 5.10
C LEU A 390 -7.29 31.85 6.59
N ALA A 391 -7.14 30.81 7.41
CA ALA A 391 -6.64 30.90 8.78
C ALA A 391 -5.45 31.87 8.89
N ARG A 392 -5.59 32.87 9.77
CA ARG A 392 -4.64 33.96 10.01
C ARG A 392 -4.86 34.53 11.41
N PRO A 393 -3.85 35.18 12.03
CA PRO A 393 -3.98 35.88 13.31
C PRO A 393 -5.21 36.77 13.40
N PHE A 394 -5.78 36.86 14.59
CA PHE A 394 -6.99 37.63 14.86
C PHE A 394 -6.73 39.14 14.81
N ASP A 395 -7.36 39.81 13.85
CA ASP A 395 -7.42 41.27 13.78
C ASP A 395 -8.86 41.75 13.52
N LYS A 396 -9.19 42.93 14.04
CA LYS A 396 -10.45 43.64 13.77
C LYS A 396 -10.22 44.73 12.72
N ASP A 397 -11.20 44.92 11.85
CA ASP A 397 -11.18 45.93 10.78
C ASP A 397 -11.50 47.35 11.32
N GLY A 398 -11.54 48.34 10.42
CA GLY A 398 -11.91 49.72 10.76
C GLY A 398 -13.36 49.92 11.22
N ASN A 399 -14.18 48.85 11.25
CA ASN A 399 -15.54 48.82 11.77
C ASN A 399 -15.64 48.02 13.09
N GLY A 400 -14.53 47.49 13.60
CA GLY A 400 -14.48 46.68 14.82
C GLY A 400 -14.87 45.20 14.64
N ILE A 401 -14.79 44.68 13.42
CA ILE A 401 -15.21 43.31 13.06
C ILE A 401 -14.00 42.48 12.63
N SER A 402 -13.93 41.20 13.02
CA SER A 402 -12.86 40.29 12.58
C SER A 402 -12.67 40.34 11.06
N VAL A 403 -11.46 40.69 10.59
CA VAL A 403 -11.19 40.88 9.14
C VAL A 403 -11.48 39.60 8.36
N SER A 404 -11.22 38.44 8.96
CA SER A 404 -11.56 37.13 8.38
C SER A 404 -13.07 36.97 8.18
N PHE A 405 -13.90 37.36 9.13
CA PHE A 405 -15.37 37.30 9.01
C PHE A 405 -15.92 38.37 8.05
N GLY A 406 -15.35 39.58 8.10
CA GLY A 406 -15.67 40.68 7.19
C GLY A 406 -15.45 40.32 5.73
N ILE A 407 -14.27 39.78 5.39
CA ILE A 407 -13.92 39.38 4.03
C ILE A 407 -14.67 38.10 3.58
N ASN A 408 -14.78 37.09 4.45
CA ASN A 408 -15.29 35.78 4.04
C ASN A 408 -16.81 35.67 3.99
N HIS A 409 -17.54 36.55 4.69
CA HIS A 409 -19.01 36.52 4.79
C HIS A 409 -19.67 37.88 4.54
N LEU A 410 -19.33 38.94 5.30
CA LEU A 410 -20.07 40.22 5.21
C LEU A 410 -19.89 40.94 3.88
N GLY A 411 -18.68 40.95 3.30
CA GLY A 411 -18.43 41.45 1.96
C GLY A 411 -19.25 40.71 0.89
N PRO A 412 -19.17 39.36 0.81
CA PRO A 412 -20.01 38.54 -0.07
C PRO A 412 -21.52 38.76 0.11
N PHE A 413 -22.00 38.84 1.35
CA PHE A 413 -23.40 39.14 1.70
C PHE A 413 -23.84 40.48 1.10
N LEU A 414 -23.05 41.53 1.33
CA LEU A 414 -23.31 42.88 0.85
C LEU A 414 -23.24 42.99 -0.68
N LEU A 415 -22.24 42.39 -1.31
CA LEU A 415 -22.09 42.32 -2.76
C LEU A 415 -23.30 41.63 -3.40
N THR A 416 -23.71 40.49 -2.83
CA THR A 416 -24.86 39.73 -3.31
C THR A 416 -26.14 40.56 -3.20
N ARG A 417 -26.38 41.19 -2.04
CA ARG A 417 -27.55 42.06 -1.81
C ARG A 417 -27.65 43.21 -2.81
N GLU A 418 -26.55 43.94 -3.03
CA GLU A 418 -26.53 45.08 -3.96
C GLU A 418 -26.69 44.65 -5.43
N LEU A 419 -26.34 43.41 -5.77
CA LEU A 419 -26.56 42.82 -7.11
C LEU A 419 -27.95 42.16 -7.27
N LEU A 420 -28.73 41.96 -6.20
CA LEU A 420 -30.05 41.31 -6.27
C LEU A 420 -31.01 41.93 -7.31
N PRO A 421 -31.09 43.26 -7.50
CA PRO A 421 -31.98 43.84 -8.52
C PRO A 421 -31.63 43.37 -9.94
N LEU A 422 -30.33 43.25 -10.26
CA LEU A 422 -29.85 42.80 -11.57
C LEU A 422 -30.03 41.28 -11.75
N LEU A 423 -29.76 40.50 -10.70
CA LEU A 423 -30.00 39.05 -10.68
C LEU A 423 -31.50 38.72 -10.85
N ASN A 424 -32.37 39.45 -10.14
CA ASN A 424 -33.83 39.28 -10.20
C ASN A 424 -34.43 39.76 -11.54
N LYS A 425 -33.88 40.82 -12.15
CA LYS A 425 -34.20 41.17 -13.54
C LYS A 425 -33.79 40.05 -14.50
N THR A 426 -32.58 39.51 -14.32
CA THR A 426 -32.02 38.51 -15.25
C THR A 426 -32.82 37.21 -15.24
N GLN A 427 -33.21 36.69 -14.07
CA GLN A 427 -33.98 35.43 -14.00
C GLN A 427 -35.36 35.53 -14.65
N ALA A 428 -36.01 36.70 -14.57
CA ALA A 428 -37.31 36.95 -15.21
C ALA A 428 -37.25 36.95 -16.75
N GLU A 429 -36.09 37.28 -17.33
CA GLU A 429 -35.84 37.24 -18.78
C GLU A 429 -35.16 35.93 -19.23
N HIS A 430 -34.40 35.28 -18.33
CA HIS A 430 -33.48 34.19 -18.65
C HIS A 430 -33.31 33.18 -17.49
N PRO A 431 -33.81 31.94 -17.60
CA PRO A 431 -33.78 30.97 -16.50
C PRO A 431 -32.38 30.46 -16.14
N GLY A 432 -32.24 29.96 -14.92
CA GLY A 432 -31.02 29.31 -14.43
C GLY A 432 -29.90 30.27 -14.01
N VAL A 433 -30.26 31.43 -13.43
CA VAL A 433 -29.34 32.37 -12.78
C VAL A 433 -28.79 31.76 -11.48
N ARG A 434 -27.49 31.97 -11.18
CA ARG A 434 -26.77 31.24 -10.13
C ARG A 434 -25.94 32.14 -9.22
N ILE A 435 -25.93 31.80 -7.93
CA ILE A 435 -25.07 32.41 -6.91
C ILE A 435 -24.29 31.29 -6.22
N VAL A 436 -22.96 31.35 -6.28
CA VAL A 436 -22.06 30.31 -5.76
C VAL A 436 -21.17 30.89 -4.67
N ASN A 437 -21.40 30.48 -3.43
CA ASN A 437 -20.61 30.89 -2.27
C ASN A 437 -19.52 29.86 -1.95
N VAL A 438 -18.24 30.25 -1.99
CA VAL A 438 -17.12 29.33 -1.71
C VAL A 438 -16.92 29.19 -0.20
N ALA A 439 -17.48 28.11 0.32
CA ALA A 439 -17.42 27.65 1.70
C ALA A 439 -16.22 26.69 1.93
N SER A 440 -16.18 25.99 3.06
CA SER A 440 -15.09 25.07 3.40
C SER A 440 -15.54 23.93 4.31
N THR A 441 -14.84 22.79 4.29
CA THR A 441 -14.98 21.73 5.29
C THR A 441 -14.59 22.18 6.70
N ALA A 442 -13.82 23.26 6.85
CA ALA A 442 -13.43 23.80 8.16
C ALA A 442 -14.62 24.18 9.07
N HIS A 443 -15.85 24.23 8.54
CA HIS A 443 -17.05 24.38 9.36
C HIS A 443 -17.39 23.14 10.21
N TYR A 444 -16.91 21.94 9.84
CA TYR A 444 -17.09 20.70 10.63
C TYR A 444 -16.25 20.71 11.92
N ASP A 445 -15.19 21.50 11.97
CA ASP A 445 -14.26 21.59 13.11
C ASP A 445 -14.72 22.64 14.14
N VAL A 446 -15.73 23.46 13.81
CA VAL A 446 -16.28 24.50 14.69
C VAL A 446 -17.12 23.84 15.81
N PRO A 447 -16.89 24.20 17.09
CA PRO A 447 -17.73 23.72 18.19
C PRO A 447 -19.21 24.06 18.00
N THR A 448 -20.10 23.14 18.36
CA THR A 448 -21.56 23.34 18.25
C THR A 448 -22.08 24.41 19.24
N GLY A 449 -23.17 25.06 18.87
CA GLY A 449 -23.73 26.19 19.61
C GLY A 449 -23.25 27.55 19.11
N ALA A 450 -22.93 27.66 17.82
CA ALA A 450 -22.60 28.92 17.16
C ALA A 450 -23.72 29.97 17.34
N LYS A 451 -23.35 31.26 17.38
CA LYS A 451 -24.26 32.39 17.63
C LYS A 451 -24.01 33.49 16.61
N PHE A 452 -25.05 34.22 16.20
CA PHE A 452 -24.92 35.37 15.30
C PHE A 452 -25.92 36.48 15.63
N GLY A 453 -26.19 36.73 16.91
CA GLY A 453 -27.20 37.69 17.37
C GLY A 453 -26.72 39.14 17.46
N SER A 454 -25.40 39.36 17.47
CA SER A 454 -24.73 40.63 17.74
C SER A 454 -23.45 40.81 16.90
N LEU A 455 -22.90 42.02 16.89
CA LEU A 455 -21.62 42.30 16.23
C LEU A 455 -20.45 41.55 16.90
N GLU A 456 -20.48 41.36 18.23
CA GLU A 456 -19.37 40.70 18.93
C GLU A 456 -19.38 39.17 18.73
N ASP A 457 -20.50 38.57 18.35
CA ASP A 457 -20.52 37.18 17.88
C ASP A 457 -19.65 37.00 16.61
N PHE A 458 -19.53 38.02 15.75
CA PHE A 458 -18.62 38.02 14.59
C PHE A 458 -17.13 38.16 14.98
N ASN A 459 -16.86 38.44 16.26
CA ASN A 459 -15.52 38.59 16.84
C ASN A 459 -15.09 37.40 17.72
N THR A 460 -15.87 36.30 17.73
CA THR A 460 -15.58 35.09 18.53
C THR A 460 -14.16 34.56 18.27
N THR A 461 -13.36 34.44 19.33
CA THR A 461 -11.92 34.14 19.21
C THR A 461 -11.60 32.64 19.17
N TYR A 462 -12.29 31.79 19.92
CA TYR A 462 -12.00 30.34 20.09
C TYR A 462 -10.60 30.00 20.68
N GLY A 463 -9.84 30.98 21.15
CA GLY A 463 -8.48 30.81 21.67
C GLY A 463 -7.70 32.13 21.60
N SER A 464 -6.37 32.07 21.70
CA SER A 464 -5.53 33.28 21.66
C SER A 464 -5.38 33.87 20.24
N GLU A 465 -4.83 35.08 20.09
CA GLU A 465 -4.89 35.83 18.82
C GLU A 465 -3.99 35.26 17.70
N ASP A 466 -2.81 34.73 18.03
CA ASP A 466 -1.85 34.16 17.06
C ASP A 466 -1.93 32.64 16.90
N GLU A 467 -2.58 31.94 17.83
CA GLU A 467 -2.66 30.47 17.89
C GLU A 467 -3.25 29.83 16.62
N SER A 468 -2.55 28.84 16.06
CA SER A 468 -2.89 28.20 14.79
C SER A 468 -4.23 27.46 14.81
N SER A 469 -4.54 26.74 15.90
CA SER A 469 -5.84 26.08 16.13
C SER A 469 -6.98 27.08 16.13
N ALA A 470 -6.90 28.12 16.97
CA ALA A 470 -7.89 29.19 17.02
C ALA A 470 -8.02 29.93 15.67
N ASN A 471 -6.91 30.19 14.96
CA ASN A 471 -6.92 30.76 13.61
C ASN A 471 -7.72 29.91 12.61
N TYR A 472 -7.62 28.58 12.70
CA TYR A 472 -8.37 27.67 11.84
C TYR A 472 -9.86 27.61 12.22
N LEU A 473 -10.19 27.59 13.51
CA LEU A 473 -11.58 27.64 14.00
C LEU A 473 -12.28 28.96 13.60
N ARG A 474 -11.60 30.11 13.75
CA ARG A 474 -12.08 31.43 13.28
C ARG A 474 -12.35 31.43 11.78
N TYR A 475 -11.50 30.79 10.98
CA TYR A 475 -11.73 30.60 9.55
C TYR A 475 -12.94 29.69 9.27
N GLY A 476 -13.04 28.54 9.95
CA GLY A 476 -14.15 27.59 9.86
C GLY A 476 -15.50 28.24 10.17
N TYR A 477 -15.55 29.04 11.23
CA TYR A 477 -16.72 29.80 11.66
C TYR A 477 -17.18 30.84 10.62
N SER A 478 -16.24 31.52 9.95
CA SER A 478 -16.56 32.40 8.82
C SER A 478 -17.12 31.65 7.60
N LYS A 479 -16.84 30.34 7.49
CA LYS A 479 -17.31 29.47 6.40
C LYS A 479 -18.61 28.72 6.74
N LEU A 480 -18.88 28.47 8.02
CA LEU A 480 -20.21 28.14 8.54
C LEU A 480 -21.23 29.22 8.16
N ALA A 481 -20.88 30.49 8.39
CA ALA A 481 -21.70 31.64 7.99
C ALA A 481 -21.97 31.68 6.47
N SER A 482 -20.99 31.29 5.63
CA SER A 482 -21.19 31.20 4.18
C SER A 482 -22.26 30.16 3.77
N ILE A 483 -22.37 29.03 4.48
CA ILE A 483 -23.35 27.97 4.20
C ILE A 483 -24.75 28.40 4.68
N LEU A 484 -24.83 28.95 5.89
CA LEU A 484 -26.07 29.50 6.45
C LEU A 484 -26.65 30.63 5.58
N HIS A 485 -25.78 31.52 5.07
CA HIS A 485 -26.18 32.55 4.13
C HIS A 485 -26.80 31.97 2.85
N THR A 486 -26.18 30.94 2.25
CA THR A 486 -26.73 30.26 1.07
C THR A 486 -28.11 29.66 1.32
N LYS A 487 -28.30 28.93 2.43
CA LYS A 487 -29.58 28.29 2.79
C LYS A 487 -30.68 29.33 2.99
N GLU A 488 -30.40 30.40 3.75
CA GLU A 488 -31.34 31.50 3.97
C GLU A 488 -31.64 32.29 2.69
N LEU A 489 -30.64 32.49 1.82
CA LEU A 489 -30.80 33.15 0.52
C LEU A 489 -31.73 32.35 -0.41
N GLN A 490 -31.50 31.04 -0.53
CA GLN A 490 -32.39 30.15 -1.30
C GLN A 490 -33.82 30.18 -0.74
N ARG A 491 -33.97 29.98 0.58
CA ARG A 491 -35.27 30.03 1.27
C ARG A 491 -36.03 31.33 1.00
N ARG A 492 -35.33 32.47 0.89
CA ARG A 492 -35.92 33.76 0.53
C ARG A 492 -36.27 33.88 -0.94
N PHE A 493 -35.56 33.25 -1.87
CA PHE A 493 -35.96 33.19 -3.28
C PHE A 493 -37.21 32.32 -3.48
N ASP A 494 -37.25 31.15 -2.87
CA ASP A 494 -38.38 30.22 -3.00
C ASP A 494 -39.66 30.83 -2.42
N GLN A 495 -39.57 31.51 -1.26
CA GLN A 495 -40.68 32.27 -0.67
C GLN A 495 -41.16 33.47 -1.49
N GLN A 496 -40.44 33.87 -2.54
CA GLN A 496 -40.80 34.97 -3.44
C GLN A 496 -41.07 34.51 -4.89
N GLY A 497 -40.94 33.21 -5.20
CA GLY A 497 -41.09 32.68 -6.55
C GLY A 497 -39.96 33.08 -7.52
N ILE A 498 -38.75 33.33 -7.02
CA ILE A 498 -37.60 33.78 -7.81
C ILE A 498 -36.79 32.56 -8.34
N ASP A 499 -36.51 32.49 -9.65
CA ASP A 499 -35.66 31.45 -10.27
C ASP A 499 -34.16 31.79 -10.20
N VAL A 500 -33.66 31.93 -8.97
CA VAL A 500 -32.22 32.01 -8.70
C VAL A 500 -31.81 30.83 -7.84
N LEU A 501 -30.76 30.13 -8.29
CA LEU A 501 -30.18 28.99 -7.60
C LEU A 501 -28.98 29.42 -6.76
N ALA A 502 -29.11 29.39 -5.43
CA ALA A 502 -28.05 29.66 -4.48
C ALA A 502 -27.39 28.35 -4.02
N LEU A 503 -26.06 28.28 -4.16
CA LEU A 503 -25.24 27.10 -3.91
C LEU A 503 -24.07 27.45 -2.97
N SER A 504 -23.66 26.52 -2.12
CA SER A 504 -22.42 26.63 -1.34
C SER A 504 -21.48 25.48 -1.72
N VAL A 505 -20.18 25.78 -1.89
CA VAL A 505 -19.20 24.83 -2.44
C VAL A 505 -17.92 24.80 -1.62
N HIS A 506 -17.36 23.62 -1.38
CA HIS A 506 -15.98 23.47 -0.94
C HIS A 506 -15.07 23.18 -2.15
N PRO A 507 -13.96 23.90 -2.36
CA PRO A 507 -13.06 23.68 -3.49
C PRO A 507 -12.05 22.53 -3.27
N GLY A 508 -12.03 21.92 -2.08
CA GLY A 508 -11.05 20.89 -1.69
C GLY A 508 -9.89 21.45 -0.86
N GLY A 509 -8.96 20.57 -0.49
CA GLY A 509 -7.63 20.97 -0.01
C GLY A 509 -6.79 21.46 -1.19
N VAL A 510 -6.65 22.78 -1.33
CA VAL A 510 -6.01 23.41 -2.49
C VAL A 510 -4.71 24.12 -2.09
N ALA A 511 -3.63 23.83 -2.82
CA ALA A 511 -2.29 24.39 -2.71
C ALA A 511 -2.21 25.86 -3.19
N THR A 512 -3.03 26.73 -2.59
CA THR A 512 -3.03 28.19 -2.84
C THR A 512 -1.98 28.90 -1.98
N ASN A 513 -1.64 30.14 -2.32
CA ASN A 513 -0.73 30.95 -1.49
C ASN A 513 -1.23 31.19 -0.05
N GLY A 514 -2.53 31.12 0.21
CA GLY A 514 -3.06 31.14 1.59
C GLY A 514 -2.73 29.86 2.35
N ALA A 515 -2.86 28.70 1.69
CA ALA A 515 -2.53 27.40 2.30
C ALA A 515 -1.02 27.23 2.53
N ALA A 516 -0.17 27.83 1.69
CA ALA A 516 1.28 27.81 1.87
C ALA A 516 1.72 28.48 3.19
N GLY A 517 1.08 29.58 3.58
CA GLY A 517 1.37 30.26 4.85
C GLY A 517 0.95 29.43 6.07
N TYR A 518 -0.24 28.82 6.01
CA TYR A 518 -0.76 27.98 7.11
C TYR A 518 -0.01 26.65 7.28
N LEU A 519 0.42 26.02 6.18
CA LEU A 519 1.11 24.72 6.19
C LEU A 519 2.65 24.83 6.36
N GLY A 520 3.17 25.96 6.85
CA GLY A 520 4.60 26.12 7.13
C GLY A 520 5.50 26.20 5.88
N GLY A 521 4.96 26.57 4.72
CA GLY A 521 5.72 26.81 3.50
C GLY A 521 5.26 25.99 2.28
N ARG A 522 5.77 26.36 1.10
CA ARG A 522 5.50 25.68 -0.18
C ARG A 522 6.18 24.30 -0.30
N ASP A 523 7.18 24.04 0.54
CA ASP A 523 8.00 22.82 0.50
C ASP A 523 7.52 21.70 1.43
N ASN A 524 6.46 21.94 2.20
CA ASN A 524 5.79 20.92 2.99
C ASN A 524 5.10 19.88 2.07
N ASP A 525 5.28 18.59 2.33
CA ASP A 525 4.68 17.52 1.52
C ASP A 525 3.15 17.47 1.61
N ILE A 526 2.53 17.97 2.69
CA ILE A 526 1.09 18.22 2.78
C ILE A 526 0.67 19.32 1.78
N PHE A 527 1.47 20.37 1.63
CA PHE A 527 1.21 21.41 0.63
C PHE A 527 1.36 20.86 -0.80
N ARG A 528 2.39 20.06 -1.07
CA ARG A 528 2.65 19.45 -2.39
C ARG A 528 1.62 18.37 -2.78
N SER A 529 1.02 17.67 -1.81
CA SER A 529 0.02 16.61 -2.05
C SER A 529 -1.41 17.12 -2.24
N ASN A 530 -1.71 18.37 -1.86
CA ASN A 530 -2.99 19.04 -2.12
C ASN A 530 -3.28 19.27 -3.62
N LEU A 531 -4.55 19.58 -3.94
CA LEU A 531 -5.00 19.95 -5.29
C LEU A 531 -4.33 21.25 -5.78
N SER A 532 -4.07 21.34 -7.07
CA SER A 532 -3.69 22.61 -7.71
C SER A 532 -4.85 23.62 -7.73
N PRO A 533 -4.56 24.94 -7.83
CA PRO A 533 -5.59 25.97 -7.97
C PRO A 533 -6.58 25.74 -9.13
N PHE A 534 -6.15 25.07 -10.20
CA PHE A 534 -7.00 24.69 -11.33
C PHE A 534 -7.94 23.52 -10.99
N GLU A 535 -7.43 22.45 -10.37
CA GLU A 535 -8.24 21.32 -9.91
C GLU A 535 -9.30 21.78 -8.87
N GLY A 536 -8.92 22.69 -7.98
CA GLY A 536 -9.85 23.30 -7.01
C GLY A 536 -10.96 24.17 -7.62
N ALA A 537 -10.84 24.58 -8.88
CA ALA A 537 -11.87 25.35 -9.58
C ALA A 537 -13.03 24.49 -10.12
N ILE A 538 -12.88 23.16 -10.19
CA ILE A 538 -13.88 22.26 -10.78
C ILE A 538 -15.22 22.32 -10.03
N THR A 539 -15.19 22.27 -8.70
CA THR A 539 -16.44 22.21 -7.89
C THR A 539 -17.22 23.54 -7.95
N PRO A 540 -16.56 24.71 -7.84
CA PRO A 540 -17.21 25.99 -8.15
C PRO A 540 -17.72 26.11 -9.59
N LEU A 541 -17.00 25.59 -10.60
CA LEU A 541 -17.43 25.65 -12.00
C LEU A 541 -18.63 24.74 -12.30
N PHE A 542 -18.70 23.56 -11.69
CA PHE A 542 -19.88 22.69 -11.71
C PHE A 542 -21.12 23.44 -11.18
N ALA A 543 -21.01 24.03 -9.98
CA ALA A 543 -22.06 24.84 -9.40
C ALA A 543 -22.43 26.06 -10.27
N ALA A 544 -21.43 26.77 -10.83
CA ALA A 544 -21.62 28.00 -11.57
C ALA A 544 -22.19 27.81 -12.99
N ALA A 545 -21.85 26.73 -13.69
CA ALA A 545 -22.11 26.63 -15.14
C ALA A 545 -22.56 25.26 -15.66
N HIS A 546 -22.32 24.14 -14.96
CA HIS A 546 -22.75 22.81 -15.44
C HIS A 546 -24.30 22.70 -15.43
N PRO A 547 -24.97 22.03 -16.40
CA PRO A 547 -26.43 22.03 -16.46
C PRO A 547 -27.14 21.33 -15.28
N GLU A 548 -26.49 20.35 -14.64
CA GLU A 548 -27.14 19.48 -13.64
C GLU A 548 -27.74 20.22 -12.43
N PRO A 549 -27.05 21.13 -11.73
CA PRO A 549 -27.64 21.88 -10.61
C PRO A 549 -28.98 22.57 -10.88
N VAL A 550 -29.24 23.03 -12.12
CA VAL A 550 -30.53 23.62 -12.50
C VAL A 550 -31.54 22.53 -12.92
N ARG A 551 -31.11 21.46 -13.58
CA ARG A 551 -31.99 20.32 -13.91
C ARG A 551 -32.48 19.54 -12.69
N GLN A 552 -31.71 19.57 -11.60
CA GLN A 552 -32.01 18.91 -10.33
C GLN A 552 -32.13 19.95 -9.20
N ARG A 553 -32.88 21.04 -9.44
CA ARG A 553 -33.02 22.17 -8.49
C ARG A 553 -33.31 21.69 -7.07
N ASP A 554 -34.28 20.78 -6.90
CA ASP A 554 -34.73 20.28 -5.59
C ASP A 554 -33.62 19.59 -4.76
N LYS A 555 -32.61 19.05 -5.42
CA LYS A 555 -31.45 18.39 -4.81
C LYS A 555 -30.30 19.37 -4.50
N TYR A 556 -30.13 20.42 -5.30
CA TYR A 556 -28.98 21.32 -5.19
C TYR A 556 -29.30 22.69 -4.56
N ALA A 557 -30.57 23.13 -4.55
CA ALA A 557 -31.00 24.40 -3.97
C ALA A 557 -30.62 24.52 -2.49
N GLY A 558 -29.84 25.54 -2.13
CA GLY A 558 -29.38 25.74 -0.75
C GLY A 558 -28.34 24.72 -0.26
N SER A 559 -27.87 23.81 -1.12
CA SER A 559 -27.01 22.69 -0.72
C SER A 559 -25.55 23.08 -0.43
N PHE A 560 -24.83 22.18 0.25
CA PHE A 560 -23.38 22.21 0.42
C PHE A 560 -22.73 21.12 -0.44
N ILE A 561 -22.03 21.57 -1.49
CA ILE A 561 -21.41 20.72 -2.51
C ILE A 561 -19.94 20.51 -2.14
N MET A 562 -19.56 19.25 -1.94
CA MET A 562 -18.20 18.78 -1.75
C MET A 562 -17.51 18.50 -3.10
N PRO A 563 -16.16 18.49 -3.14
CA PRO A 563 -15.45 18.10 -4.34
C PRO A 563 -15.86 16.70 -4.82
N PHE A 564 -16.15 16.48 -6.10
CA PHE A 564 -16.06 17.40 -7.24
C PHE A 564 -17.47 17.67 -7.84
N GLY A 565 -18.48 17.79 -6.98
CA GLY A 565 -19.91 17.87 -7.33
C GLY A 565 -20.83 17.03 -6.44
N GLY A 566 -20.27 16.22 -5.53
CA GLY A 566 -21.03 15.41 -4.59
C GLY A 566 -21.66 16.24 -3.46
N LEU A 567 -22.75 15.76 -2.87
CA LEU A 567 -23.36 16.38 -1.69
C LEU A 567 -22.84 15.72 -0.40
N LYS A 568 -22.75 16.49 0.67
CA LYS A 568 -22.57 16.00 2.05
C LYS A 568 -23.36 16.90 2.99
N GLU A 569 -24.11 16.31 3.92
CA GLU A 569 -24.78 17.08 4.97
C GLU A 569 -23.76 17.84 5.83
N PRO A 570 -23.93 19.17 6.00
CA PRO A 570 -23.07 20.01 6.84
C PRO A 570 -23.41 19.81 8.33
N THR A 571 -22.78 20.59 9.22
CA THR A 571 -23.08 20.53 10.66
C THR A 571 -24.55 20.86 10.99
N GLU A 572 -25.01 20.41 12.16
CA GLU A 572 -26.34 20.77 12.69
C GLU A 572 -26.54 22.29 12.75
N ASP A 573 -25.55 23.04 13.24
CA ASP A 573 -25.56 24.51 13.23
C ASP A 573 -25.67 25.08 11.81
N ALA A 574 -25.13 24.42 10.77
CA ALA A 574 -25.28 24.86 9.38
C ALA A 574 -26.67 24.55 8.78
N ASN A 575 -27.44 23.65 9.40
CA ASN A 575 -28.83 23.34 9.06
C ASN A 575 -29.84 24.10 9.95
N ASN A 576 -29.39 24.84 10.97
CA ASN A 576 -30.22 25.59 11.90
C ASN A 576 -30.83 26.86 11.25
N VAL A 577 -32.16 26.82 11.00
CA VAL A 577 -32.92 27.88 10.33
C VAL A 577 -32.99 29.18 11.14
N GLU A 578 -33.08 29.12 12.48
CA GLU A 578 -33.11 30.34 13.30
C GLU A 578 -31.74 30.99 13.38
N LEU A 579 -30.66 30.20 13.45
CA LEU A 579 -29.29 30.70 13.38
C LEU A 579 -29.02 31.38 12.02
N ALA A 580 -29.56 30.84 10.92
CA ALA A 580 -29.47 31.45 9.59
C ALA A 580 -30.20 32.80 9.51
N LYS A 581 -31.39 32.92 10.10
CA LYS A 581 -32.14 34.18 10.22
C LYS A 581 -31.42 35.20 11.10
N GLN A 582 -30.86 34.79 12.23
CA GLN A 582 -30.06 35.66 13.11
C GLN A 582 -28.84 36.20 12.36
N LEU A 583 -28.06 35.33 11.73
CA LEU A 583 -26.92 35.70 10.89
C LEU A 583 -27.31 36.73 9.83
N TRP A 584 -28.43 36.51 9.13
CA TRP A 584 -28.94 37.47 8.15
C TRP A 584 -29.22 38.82 8.80
N THR A 585 -30.11 38.87 9.81
CA THR A 585 -30.53 40.11 10.47
C THR A 585 -29.35 40.90 11.06
N THR A 586 -28.35 40.22 11.63
CA THR A 586 -27.14 40.87 12.15
C THR A 586 -26.24 41.36 11.02
N SER A 587 -26.06 40.58 9.95
CA SER A 587 -25.33 41.00 8.75
C SER A 587 -25.94 42.27 8.11
N GLU A 588 -27.27 42.38 8.08
CA GLU A 588 -27.97 43.58 7.61
C GLU A 588 -27.70 44.80 8.51
N LYS A 589 -27.87 44.66 9.82
CA LYS A 589 -27.62 45.76 10.79
C LYS A 589 -26.18 46.27 10.71
N VAL A 590 -25.21 45.35 10.59
CA VAL A 590 -23.78 45.67 10.55
C VAL A 590 -23.36 46.30 9.21
N THR A 591 -23.94 45.88 8.08
CA THR A 591 -23.61 46.45 6.77
C THR A 591 -24.44 47.68 6.38
N PHE A 592 -25.57 47.93 7.05
CA PHE A 592 -26.47 49.08 6.79
C PHE A 592 -26.93 49.80 8.09
N PRO A 593 -26.03 50.34 8.93
CA PRO A 593 -26.39 50.92 10.23
C PRO A 593 -27.43 52.05 10.16
N ASN A 594 -27.44 52.83 9.06
CA ASN A 594 -28.31 53.99 8.92
C ASN A 594 -29.80 53.66 8.70
N MET A 595 -30.16 52.41 8.36
CA MET A 595 -31.55 52.07 8.03
C MET A 595 -32.48 52.05 9.26
N ALA A 596 -31.93 51.80 10.46
CA ALA A 596 -32.68 51.85 11.72
C ALA A 596 -33.18 53.26 12.07
N THR A 597 -32.43 54.30 11.68
CA THR A 597 -32.73 55.71 12.03
C THR A 597 -33.94 56.30 11.29
N ILE A 598 -34.32 55.72 10.16
CA ILE A 598 -35.42 56.22 9.31
C ILE A 598 -36.78 55.80 9.90
N ALA A 599 -36.87 54.60 10.48
CA ALA A 599 -38.09 54.05 11.07
C ALA A 599 -38.62 54.84 12.30
N THR A 600 -37.82 55.76 12.85
CA THR A 600 -38.18 56.59 14.01
C THR A 600 -38.59 58.03 13.67
N LYS A 601 -38.68 58.41 12.38
CA LYS A 601 -39.14 59.73 11.94
C LYS A 601 -39.98 59.68 10.65
N GLN A 602 -41.25 59.30 10.79
CA GLN A 602 -42.30 59.67 9.84
C GLN A 602 -43.58 60.06 10.60
N ASP A 603 -44.09 61.26 10.31
CA ASP A 603 -45.24 61.85 11.01
C ASP A 603 -46.58 61.24 10.61
N THR A 604 -47.55 61.31 11.53
CA THR A 604 -48.85 60.64 11.43
C THR A 604 -49.86 61.43 10.59
N SER A 605 -49.75 61.41 9.25
CA SER A 605 -50.81 61.96 8.38
C SER A 605 -50.85 61.42 6.92
N SER A 606 -51.38 60.21 6.71
CA SER A 606 -52.28 59.81 5.59
C SER A 606 -52.34 58.28 5.41
N PRO A 607 -53.47 57.70 4.95
CA PRO A 607 -53.57 56.25 4.69
C PRO A 607 -53.61 55.91 3.18
N GLN A 608 -52.53 55.38 2.61
CA GLN A 608 -52.58 54.66 1.32
C GLN A 608 -51.40 53.70 1.08
N ASN A 609 -51.71 52.51 0.55
CA ASN A 609 -50.86 51.51 -0.11
C ASN A 609 -49.59 51.00 0.62
N ASN A 610 -49.76 50.01 1.50
CA ASN A 610 -48.68 49.11 1.96
C ASN A 610 -48.64 47.81 1.12
N ASP A 611 -48.15 47.87 -0.12
CA ASP A 611 -48.01 46.72 -1.04
C ASP A 611 -46.54 46.36 -1.35
N ALA A 612 -45.63 46.69 -0.43
CA ALA A 612 -44.23 46.30 -0.51
C ALA A 612 -44.00 44.90 0.09
N GLY A 613 -43.47 43.97 -0.71
CA GLY A 613 -42.91 42.71 -0.18
C GLY A 613 -41.67 42.96 0.69
N LEU A 614 -41.13 41.89 1.31
CA LEU A 614 -40.02 41.93 2.29
C LEU A 614 -38.69 42.56 1.80
N TRP A 615 -38.64 42.98 0.54
CA TRP A 615 -37.50 43.57 -0.16
C TRP A 615 -37.84 44.86 -0.94
N GLY A 616 -39.06 45.39 -0.82
CA GLY A 616 -39.50 46.61 -1.52
C GLY A 616 -40.00 46.39 -2.96
N PHE A 617 -40.27 45.15 -3.37
CA PHE A 617 -40.81 44.82 -4.70
C PHE A 617 -42.31 44.47 -4.65
N PRO A 618 -43.08 44.76 -5.73
CA PRO A 618 -44.48 44.30 -5.87
C PRO A 618 -44.59 42.79 -6.07
N LYS A 619 -45.74 42.20 -5.71
CA LYS A 619 -46.07 40.80 -6.07
C LYS A 619 -46.45 40.66 -7.54
N VAL A 620 -46.07 39.53 -8.15
CA VAL A 620 -46.66 39.04 -9.41
C VAL A 620 -47.91 38.19 -9.08
N PRO A 621 -49.05 38.36 -9.76
CA PRO A 621 -50.25 37.56 -9.52
C PRO A 621 -50.10 36.12 -10.03
N GLY A 622 -50.56 35.13 -9.26
CA GLY A 622 -50.29 33.71 -9.51
C GLY A 622 -51.44 32.87 -10.09
N ASN A 623 -51.12 31.60 -10.30
CA ASN A 623 -51.96 30.40 -10.41
C ASN A 623 -51.00 29.19 -10.22
N SER A 624 -51.37 28.00 -9.74
CA SER A 624 -52.68 27.44 -9.33
C SER A 624 -52.48 26.36 -8.25
N GLU A 625 -53.55 25.79 -7.71
CA GLU A 625 -53.56 24.82 -6.60
C GLU A 625 -52.91 23.45 -6.91
N MET A 626 -52.34 22.81 -5.89
CA MET A 626 -52.60 21.38 -5.63
C MET A 626 -52.45 21.03 -4.13
N VAL A 627 -52.82 19.81 -3.75
CA VAL A 627 -53.35 19.48 -2.39
C VAL A 627 -52.35 18.70 -1.51
N ARG A 628 -52.53 18.88 -0.19
CA ARG A 628 -51.84 18.22 0.94
C ARG A 628 -51.72 16.70 0.83
N LEU A 629 -50.73 16.15 1.54
CA LEU A 629 -50.93 15.05 2.50
C LEU A 629 -50.02 15.24 3.72
N ASN A 630 -50.30 14.55 4.83
CA ASN A 630 -49.60 14.69 6.12
C ASN A 630 -48.50 13.63 6.30
N GLU A 631 -47.49 13.95 7.11
CA GLU A 631 -46.70 12.95 7.85
C GLU A 631 -46.70 13.26 9.36
N GLU A 632 -46.43 12.25 10.18
CA GLU A 632 -46.59 12.28 11.63
C GLU A 632 -45.46 11.50 12.33
N LYS A 633 -44.91 12.05 13.42
CA LYS A 633 -43.88 11.45 14.32
C LYS A 633 -42.49 11.31 13.67
N TRP A 634 -41.36 11.20 14.39
CA TRP A 634 -41.14 10.88 15.82
C TRP A 634 -40.18 11.87 16.51
N PHE A 635 -40.11 11.79 17.85
CA PHE A 635 -39.22 12.56 18.73
C PHE A 635 -38.79 11.67 19.91
N LEU A 636 -37.68 12.04 20.58
CA LEU A 636 -37.07 11.43 21.78
C LEU A 636 -36.42 10.04 21.53
N GLU A 637 -35.13 9.82 21.76
CA GLU A 637 -34.26 10.07 22.94
C GLU A 637 -34.42 9.07 24.10
N SER A 638 -33.32 8.42 24.46
CA SER A 638 -32.77 8.44 25.83
C SER A 638 -31.35 7.86 25.84
N SER A 639 -30.54 8.29 26.80
CA SER A 639 -29.10 8.00 26.88
C SER A 639 -28.72 7.20 28.13
N VAL A 640 -27.68 6.37 28.01
CA VAL A 640 -26.95 5.74 29.13
C VAL A 640 -25.45 5.83 28.82
N ASN A 641 -24.60 5.81 29.86
CA ASN A 641 -23.27 6.41 29.88
C ASN A 641 -22.18 5.39 30.32
N ILE A 642 -20.89 5.75 30.17
CA ILE A 642 -19.68 5.06 30.74
C ILE A 642 -19.36 3.72 30.02
N ASN A 643 -18.14 3.36 29.59
CA ASN A 643 -16.79 3.62 30.13
C ASN A 643 -15.64 3.57 29.06
N LEU A 644 -14.39 3.72 29.51
CA LEU A 644 -13.14 3.55 28.72
C LEU A 644 -12.89 2.08 28.24
N GLN A 645 -11.93 1.93 27.30
CA GLN A 645 -11.39 0.69 26.67
C GLN A 645 -12.05 0.14 25.39
N SER A 646 -12.11 0.92 24.29
CA SER A 646 -12.58 0.40 22.98
C SER A 646 -11.86 0.91 21.71
N SER A 647 -10.93 1.86 21.81
CA SER A 647 -10.42 2.66 20.67
C SER A 647 -9.47 1.94 19.68
N LEU A 648 -9.39 0.61 19.67
CA LEU A 648 -8.43 -0.15 18.82
C LEU A 648 -9.06 -1.15 17.83
N MET A 649 -10.37 -1.47 17.90
CA MET A 649 -10.96 -2.53 17.05
C MET A 649 -12.37 -2.26 16.48
N THR A 650 -12.83 -1.00 16.39
CA THR A 650 -14.20 -0.68 15.95
C THR A 650 -14.34 0.09 14.63
N HIS A 651 -13.26 0.62 14.04
CA HIS A 651 -13.33 1.16 12.67
C HIS A 651 -13.31 0.04 11.62
N SER A 652 -14.51 -0.45 11.30
CA SER A 652 -14.72 -1.43 10.24
C SER A 652 -14.19 -0.93 8.88
N PHE A 653 -13.43 -1.76 8.17
CA PHE A 653 -12.89 -1.43 6.85
C PHE A 653 -14.02 -1.00 5.88
N PRO A 654 -13.94 0.17 5.22
CA PRO A 654 -14.99 0.68 4.33
C PRO A 654 -15.02 0.00 2.95
N SER A 655 -14.65 -1.28 2.86
CA SER A 655 -14.53 -2.04 1.62
C SER A 655 -15.86 -2.20 0.86
N VAL A 656 -16.99 -2.27 1.58
CA VAL A 656 -18.32 -2.42 0.99
C VAL A 656 -18.79 -1.12 0.30
N LEU A 657 -18.57 0.04 0.94
CA LEU A 657 -18.95 1.34 0.36
C LEU A 657 -18.03 1.71 -0.82
N PHE A 658 -16.75 1.36 -0.74
CA PHE A 658 -15.77 1.52 -1.82
C PHE A 658 -16.12 0.66 -3.05
N TYR A 659 -16.70 -0.53 -2.84
CA TYR A 659 -17.11 -1.45 -3.90
C TYR A 659 -18.27 -0.92 -4.75
N GLU A 660 -19.40 -0.56 -4.13
CA GLU A 660 -20.58 -0.07 -4.88
C GLU A 660 -20.28 1.23 -5.64
N LEU A 661 -19.38 2.09 -5.14
CA LEU A 661 -18.97 3.34 -5.82
C LEU A 661 -18.05 3.17 -7.05
N LEU A 662 -17.50 1.96 -7.28
CA LEU A 662 -16.59 1.65 -8.39
C LEU A 662 -17.22 0.81 -9.51
N LYS A 663 -18.33 0.14 -9.21
CA LYS A 663 -19.07 -0.83 -10.04
C LYS A 663 -19.51 -0.32 -11.42
N ASP A 664 -19.86 0.97 -11.52
CA ASP A 664 -20.57 1.54 -12.67
C ASP A 664 -19.67 2.31 -13.65
N TYR A 665 -18.41 2.58 -13.30
CA TYR A 665 -17.53 3.51 -14.06
C TYR A 665 -16.26 2.89 -14.66
N VAL A 666 -16.12 1.56 -14.63
CA VAL A 666 -15.01 0.84 -15.32
C VAL A 666 -15.45 0.37 -16.70
N ILE A 667 -15.95 1.30 -17.51
CA ILE A 667 -16.41 1.02 -18.88
C ILE A 667 -15.45 1.68 -19.88
N MET A 668 -15.20 0.99 -21.00
CA MET A 668 -14.36 1.37 -22.16
C MET A 668 -12.83 1.34 -22.02
N ARG A 669 -12.23 0.50 -22.89
CA ARG A 669 -10.86 0.52 -23.44
C ARG A 669 -9.69 0.13 -22.50
N THR A 670 -9.32 -1.13 -22.63
CA THR A 670 -8.04 -1.73 -22.26
C THR A 670 -6.84 -0.94 -22.79
N TRP A 671 -5.88 -0.60 -21.92
CA TRP A 671 -4.74 0.25 -22.27
C TRP A 671 -3.80 -0.42 -23.29
N PHE A 672 -3.79 -1.75 -23.31
CA PHE A 672 -2.98 -2.57 -24.22
C PHE A 672 -3.64 -2.81 -25.60
N GLY A 673 -4.82 -2.22 -25.85
CA GLY A 673 -5.58 -2.41 -27.09
C GLY A 673 -6.31 -3.75 -27.13
N ARG A 674 -6.38 -4.36 -28.31
CA ARG A 674 -7.08 -5.63 -28.59
C ARG A 674 -6.14 -6.77 -29.00
N GLY A 675 -6.69 -7.98 -29.05
CA GLY A 675 -6.07 -9.18 -29.61
C GLY A 675 -4.74 -9.55 -28.94
N LYS A 676 -3.75 -9.92 -29.77
CA LYS A 676 -2.45 -10.46 -29.32
C LYS A 676 -1.70 -9.53 -28.35
N LYS A 677 -1.92 -8.21 -28.38
CA LYS A 677 -1.32 -7.28 -27.41
C LYS A 677 -1.98 -7.42 -26.04
N LEU A 678 -3.31 -7.50 -26.01
CA LEU A 678 -4.09 -7.69 -24.79
C LEU A 678 -3.85 -9.07 -24.15
N GLN A 679 -3.88 -10.14 -24.96
CA GLN A 679 -3.60 -11.50 -24.50
C GLN A 679 -2.21 -11.63 -23.83
N ARG A 680 -1.20 -10.93 -24.37
CA ARG A 680 0.15 -10.87 -23.78
C ARG A 680 0.18 -10.09 -22.46
N ALA A 681 -0.58 -8.99 -22.34
CA ALA A 681 -0.67 -8.22 -21.10
C ALA A 681 -1.34 -9.03 -19.98
N VAL A 682 -2.49 -9.66 -20.26
CA VAL A 682 -3.18 -10.57 -19.31
C VAL A 682 -2.22 -11.69 -18.88
N THR A 683 -1.63 -12.40 -19.84
CA THR A 683 -0.69 -13.50 -19.53
C THR A 683 0.54 -13.01 -18.74
N SER A 684 1.10 -11.84 -19.06
CA SER A 684 2.23 -11.27 -18.30
C SER A 684 1.86 -10.91 -16.86
N CYS A 685 0.64 -10.41 -16.63
CA CYS A 685 0.11 -10.15 -15.29
C CYS A 685 0.02 -11.45 -14.47
N CYS A 686 -0.60 -12.48 -15.03
CA CYS A 686 -0.82 -13.77 -14.38
C CYS A 686 0.49 -14.51 -14.09
N LEU A 687 1.37 -14.64 -15.09
CA LEU A 687 2.68 -15.26 -14.92
C LEU A 687 3.54 -14.52 -13.89
N CYS A 688 3.55 -13.18 -13.87
CA CYS A 688 4.31 -12.42 -12.88
C CYS A 688 3.78 -12.58 -11.45
N ALA A 689 2.45 -12.66 -11.27
CA ALA A 689 1.85 -12.97 -9.97
C ALA A 689 2.24 -14.38 -9.46
N PHE A 690 2.56 -15.32 -10.36
CA PHE A 690 3.06 -16.65 -10.02
C PHE A 690 4.58 -16.72 -9.84
N VAL A 691 5.38 -15.87 -10.52
CA VAL A 691 6.79 -15.63 -10.14
C VAL A 691 6.87 -15.12 -8.71
N LEU A 692 6.03 -14.14 -8.37
CA LEU A 692 5.95 -13.59 -7.01
C LEU A 692 5.58 -14.67 -5.98
N TYR A 693 4.59 -15.52 -6.27
CA TYR A 693 4.29 -16.69 -5.42
C TYR A 693 5.53 -17.58 -5.22
N GLY A 694 6.23 -17.98 -6.28
CA GLY A 694 7.44 -18.79 -6.16
C GLY A 694 8.58 -18.09 -5.40
N TYR A 695 8.74 -16.79 -5.59
CA TYR A 695 9.74 -15.99 -4.91
C TYR A 695 9.49 -15.95 -3.39
N ASP A 696 8.25 -15.68 -2.98
CA ASP A 696 7.82 -15.65 -1.58
C ASP A 696 8.08 -16.99 -0.84
N GLN A 697 8.09 -18.12 -1.56
CA GLN A 697 8.47 -19.43 -1.02
C GLN A 697 9.99 -19.61 -0.98
N GLY A 698 10.68 -19.37 -2.10
CA GLY A 698 12.10 -19.66 -2.25
C GLY A 698 13.01 -18.76 -1.40
N VAL A 699 12.63 -17.50 -1.16
CA VAL A 699 13.46 -16.48 -0.49
C VAL A 699 13.74 -16.77 1.00
N PHE A 700 12.98 -17.68 1.62
CA PHE A 700 13.33 -18.16 2.96
C PHE A 700 14.34 -19.32 2.94
N GLY A 701 14.47 -20.03 1.82
CA GLY A 701 15.39 -21.16 1.67
C GLY A 701 16.87 -20.78 1.68
N GLY A 702 17.23 -19.55 1.26
CA GLY A 702 18.57 -19.01 1.45
C GLY A 702 18.74 -18.20 2.74
N ILE A 703 17.70 -17.49 3.19
CA ILE A 703 17.77 -16.62 4.39
C ILE A 703 17.87 -17.38 5.71
N LEU A 704 17.25 -18.57 5.84
CA LEU A 704 17.23 -19.29 7.12
C LEU A 704 18.63 -19.66 7.68
N GLU A 705 19.60 -19.82 6.79
CA GLU A 705 20.99 -20.18 7.11
C GLU A 705 21.93 -18.96 6.97
N ASN A 706 21.39 -17.74 6.86
CA ASN A 706 22.17 -16.50 6.78
C ASN A 706 22.57 -16.04 8.19
N GLU A 707 23.87 -15.82 8.42
CA GLU A 707 24.38 -15.44 9.73
C GLU A 707 23.79 -14.12 10.26
N ASP A 708 23.61 -13.09 9.42
CA ASP A 708 23.07 -11.80 9.85
C ASP A 708 21.58 -11.91 10.23
N TRP A 709 20.84 -12.85 9.64
CA TRP A 709 19.47 -13.20 10.05
C TRP A 709 19.48 -13.99 11.38
N LEU A 710 20.32 -15.03 11.50
CA LEU A 710 20.46 -15.83 12.72
C LEU A 710 20.90 -14.99 13.92
N ARG A 711 21.82 -14.03 13.71
CA ARG A 711 22.26 -13.06 14.72
C ARG A 711 21.15 -12.08 15.11
N GLN A 712 20.40 -11.53 14.16
CA GLN A 712 19.26 -10.63 14.43
C GLN A 712 18.12 -11.31 15.21
N PHE A 713 17.86 -12.60 14.93
CA PHE A 713 16.75 -13.34 15.52
C PHE A 713 17.18 -14.39 16.56
N HIS A 714 18.41 -14.30 17.07
CA HIS A 714 18.99 -15.09 18.16
C HIS A 714 18.81 -16.62 18.03
N ASP A 715 19.04 -17.19 16.84
CA ASP A 715 18.80 -18.61 16.47
C ASP A 715 17.50 -19.21 17.06
N PRO A 716 16.37 -19.16 16.33
CA PRO A 716 15.10 -19.64 16.85
C PRO A 716 15.01 -21.16 17.12
N GLY A 717 15.87 -22.00 16.53
CA GLY A 717 15.83 -23.46 16.67
C GLY A 717 14.60 -24.16 16.04
N ASP A 718 14.69 -25.48 15.82
CA ASP A 718 13.80 -26.32 14.97
C ASP A 718 12.33 -25.86 14.89
N THR A 719 11.66 -25.77 16.05
CA THR A 719 10.20 -25.59 16.12
C THR A 719 9.78 -24.16 15.82
N LEU A 720 10.58 -23.17 16.24
CA LEU A 720 10.28 -21.76 15.99
C LEU A 720 10.77 -21.33 14.61
N THR A 721 11.86 -21.92 14.10
CA THR A 721 12.23 -21.86 12.67
C THR A 721 11.10 -22.40 11.79
N GLY A 722 10.57 -23.59 12.11
CA GLY A 722 9.40 -24.16 11.43
C GLY A 722 8.19 -23.24 11.46
N PHE A 723 7.90 -22.60 12.60
CA PHE A 723 6.77 -21.69 12.77
C PHE A 723 6.96 -20.36 12.01
N ILE A 724 8.14 -19.73 12.09
CA ILE A 724 8.45 -18.49 11.37
C ILE A 724 8.29 -18.73 9.86
N THR A 725 8.89 -19.80 9.32
CA THR A 725 8.80 -20.11 7.88
C THR A 725 7.37 -20.43 7.46
N SER A 726 6.65 -21.27 8.22
CA SER A 726 5.28 -21.69 7.89
C SER A 726 4.20 -20.63 8.14
N SER A 727 4.44 -19.61 8.97
CA SER A 727 3.47 -18.54 9.28
C SER A 727 2.91 -17.83 8.03
N TYR A 728 3.73 -17.72 6.98
CA TYR A 728 3.32 -17.26 5.65
C TYR A 728 2.17 -18.09 5.07
N ASN A 729 2.27 -19.43 5.13
CA ASN A 729 1.27 -20.35 4.61
C ASN A 729 -0.05 -20.27 5.40
N LEU A 730 0.02 -19.99 6.71
CA LEU A 730 -1.17 -19.70 7.52
C LEU A 730 -1.83 -18.39 7.08
N GLY A 731 -1.04 -17.37 6.74
CA GLY A 731 -1.53 -16.17 6.06
C GLY A 731 -2.23 -16.49 4.74
N CYS A 732 -1.65 -17.34 3.90
CA CYS A 732 -2.26 -17.78 2.64
C CYS A 732 -3.59 -18.50 2.84
N LEU A 733 -3.69 -19.38 3.83
CA LEU A 733 -4.92 -20.05 4.21
C LEU A 733 -6.02 -19.03 4.61
N LEU A 734 -5.68 -18.00 5.38
CA LEU A 734 -6.58 -16.88 5.70
C LEU A 734 -6.96 -16.06 4.45
N GLY A 735 -6.05 -15.92 3.48
CA GLY A 735 -6.32 -15.30 2.18
C GLY A 735 -7.35 -16.08 1.35
N CYS A 736 -7.26 -17.42 1.32
CA CYS A 736 -8.25 -18.30 0.68
C CYS A 736 -9.62 -18.20 1.36
N PHE A 737 -9.68 -18.21 2.69
CA PHE A 737 -10.94 -18.02 3.42
C PHE A 737 -11.57 -16.65 3.14
N LYS A 738 -10.78 -15.57 3.06
CA LYS A 738 -11.28 -14.27 2.60
C LYS A 738 -11.84 -14.38 1.18
N ASN A 739 -11.12 -15.01 0.24
CA ASN A 739 -11.55 -15.13 -1.15
C ASN A 739 -12.90 -15.85 -1.32
N PHE A 740 -13.14 -16.89 -0.51
CA PHE A 740 -14.41 -17.64 -0.50
C PHE A 740 -15.64 -16.74 -0.25
N PHE A 741 -15.50 -15.69 0.56
CA PHE A 741 -16.59 -14.76 0.89
C PHE A 741 -16.63 -13.48 0.03
N VAL A 742 -15.48 -12.96 -0.41
CA VAL A 742 -15.40 -11.65 -1.11
C VAL A 742 -15.05 -11.71 -2.59
N GLY A 743 -14.36 -12.77 -3.05
CA GLY A 743 -13.79 -12.83 -4.41
C GLY A 743 -14.84 -12.77 -5.52
N GLU A 744 -16.00 -13.38 -5.30
CA GLU A 744 -17.10 -13.34 -6.28
C GLU A 744 -17.77 -11.97 -6.35
N LYS A 745 -17.81 -11.22 -5.24
CA LYS A 745 -18.34 -9.86 -5.24
C LYS A 745 -17.38 -8.90 -5.94
N LEU A 746 -16.10 -8.91 -5.55
CA LEU A 746 -15.11 -7.94 -6.02
C LEU A 746 -14.81 -8.04 -7.52
N GLY A 747 -15.03 -9.20 -8.14
CA GLY A 747 -14.48 -9.49 -9.47
C GLY A 747 -13.00 -9.87 -9.39
N ARG A 748 -12.48 -10.48 -10.46
CA ARG A 748 -11.17 -11.13 -10.43
C ARG A 748 -10.04 -10.10 -10.54
N ARG A 749 -10.22 -9.04 -11.34
CA ARG A 749 -9.24 -7.96 -11.53
C ARG A 749 -9.01 -7.17 -10.22
N TRP A 750 -10.07 -6.81 -9.50
CA TRP A 750 -9.96 -6.11 -8.22
C TRP A 750 -9.40 -7.00 -7.10
N THR A 751 -9.78 -8.28 -7.07
CA THR A 751 -9.23 -9.24 -6.10
C THR A 751 -7.71 -9.39 -6.27
N ILE A 752 -7.21 -9.46 -7.51
CA ILE A 752 -5.76 -9.45 -7.81
C ILE A 752 -5.10 -8.13 -7.35
N TRP A 753 -5.74 -6.98 -7.57
CA TRP A 753 -5.22 -5.69 -7.13
C TRP A 753 -5.09 -5.58 -5.61
N VAL A 754 -6.15 -5.95 -4.88
CA VAL A 754 -6.17 -5.99 -3.41
C VAL A 754 -5.12 -6.98 -2.87
N ALA A 755 -4.96 -8.14 -3.51
CA ALA A 755 -3.95 -9.13 -3.16
C ALA A 755 -2.52 -8.56 -3.18
N MET A 756 -2.17 -7.79 -4.22
CA MET A 756 -0.85 -7.13 -4.29
C MET A 756 -0.67 -6.05 -3.21
N GLY A 757 -1.74 -5.34 -2.83
CA GLY A 757 -1.72 -4.39 -1.72
C GLY A 757 -1.35 -5.04 -0.39
N TRP A 758 -1.92 -6.20 -0.06
CA TRP A 758 -1.54 -6.98 1.13
C TRP A 758 -0.07 -7.43 1.07
N ILE A 759 0.42 -7.85 -0.10
CA ILE A 759 1.83 -8.24 -0.28
C ILE A 759 2.78 -7.06 -0.07
N LEU A 760 2.49 -5.87 -0.60
CA LEU A 760 3.35 -4.69 -0.40
C LEU A 760 3.47 -4.29 1.07
N VAL A 761 2.38 -4.37 1.85
CA VAL A 761 2.42 -4.09 3.30
C VAL A 761 3.22 -5.16 4.03
N GLY A 762 3.01 -6.45 3.73
CA GLY A 762 3.74 -7.54 4.35
C GLY A 762 5.23 -7.56 4.00
N ALA A 763 5.59 -7.15 2.77
CA ALA A 763 6.97 -6.97 2.32
C ALA A 763 7.70 -5.90 3.14
N ALA A 764 7.05 -4.74 3.36
CA ALA A 764 7.60 -3.66 4.17
C ALA A 764 7.83 -4.09 5.63
N LEU A 765 6.85 -4.80 6.23
CA LEU A 765 6.98 -5.36 7.59
C LEU A 765 8.11 -6.41 7.69
N GLN A 766 8.22 -7.32 6.72
CA GLN A 766 9.31 -8.30 6.69
C GLN A 766 10.69 -7.65 6.54
N ALA A 767 10.83 -6.66 5.65
CA ALA A 767 12.09 -5.96 5.41
C ALA A 767 12.50 -5.01 6.57
N THR A 768 11.54 -4.55 7.39
CA THR A 768 11.79 -3.72 8.58
C THR A 768 11.72 -4.50 9.90
N ALA A 769 11.74 -5.84 9.85
CA ALA A 769 11.69 -6.67 11.03
C ALA A 769 12.96 -6.56 11.89
N PHE A 770 12.77 -6.42 13.22
CA PHE A 770 13.82 -6.51 14.24
C PHE A 770 13.53 -7.62 15.24
N THR A 771 12.26 -7.79 15.65
CA THR A 771 11.83 -8.87 16.54
C THR A 771 11.21 -10.05 15.76
N ARG A 772 11.30 -11.26 16.32
CA ARG A 772 10.68 -12.48 15.75
C ARG A 772 9.17 -12.30 15.48
N GLY A 773 8.47 -11.62 16.39
CA GLY A 773 7.04 -11.31 16.26
C GLY A 773 6.73 -10.39 15.08
N HIS A 774 7.52 -9.33 14.88
CA HIS A 774 7.35 -8.43 13.73
C HIS A 774 7.52 -9.20 12.40
N LEU A 775 8.55 -10.07 12.30
CA LEU A 775 8.76 -10.91 11.11
C LEU A 775 7.56 -11.84 10.83
N ILE A 776 7.04 -12.51 11.87
CA ILE A 776 5.86 -13.40 11.75
C ILE A 776 4.62 -12.63 11.27
N VAL A 777 4.36 -11.43 11.83
CA VAL A 777 3.23 -10.59 11.39
C VAL A 777 3.38 -10.19 9.92
N GLY A 778 4.57 -9.75 9.50
CA GLY A 778 4.84 -9.43 8.09
C GLY A 778 4.61 -10.63 7.16
N ARG A 779 5.01 -11.84 7.56
CA ARG A 779 4.78 -13.09 6.82
C ARG A 779 3.30 -13.44 6.68
N VAL A 780 2.53 -13.34 7.76
CA VAL A 780 1.06 -13.56 7.72
C VAL A 780 0.38 -12.53 6.81
N VAL A 781 0.81 -11.26 6.84
CA VAL A 781 0.25 -10.18 6.01
C VAL A 781 0.56 -10.39 4.52
N THR A 782 1.80 -10.72 4.12
CA THR A 782 2.12 -11.11 2.74
C THR A 782 1.31 -12.35 2.33
N GLY A 783 1.23 -13.35 3.22
CA GLY A 783 0.48 -14.58 3.00
C GLY A 783 -0.98 -14.32 2.64
N VAL A 784 -1.68 -13.44 3.36
CA VAL A 784 -3.08 -13.07 3.04
C VAL A 784 -3.25 -12.61 1.59
N GLY A 785 -2.32 -11.80 1.08
CA GLY A 785 -2.30 -11.42 -0.32
C GLY A 785 -2.01 -12.59 -1.27
N THR A 786 -1.08 -13.48 -0.92
CA THR A 786 -0.79 -14.68 -1.71
C THR A 786 -1.96 -15.66 -1.77
N GLY A 787 -2.72 -15.85 -0.69
CA GLY A 787 -3.95 -16.66 -0.70
C GLY A 787 -5.01 -16.11 -1.65
N LEU A 788 -5.19 -14.78 -1.67
CA LEU A 788 -6.07 -14.09 -2.61
C LEU A 788 -5.58 -14.22 -4.07
N LYS A 789 -4.27 -14.05 -4.33
CA LYS A 789 -3.69 -14.13 -5.70
C LYS A 789 -3.80 -15.55 -6.28
N THR A 790 -3.39 -16.56 -5.52
CA THR A 790 -3.36 -17.96 -5.99
C THR A 790 -4.75 -18.58 -6.14
N SER A 791 -5.75 -18.09 -5.41
CA SER A 791 -7.16 -18.51 -5.57
C SER A 791 -7.87 -17.86 -6.76
N THR A 792 -7.26 -16.88 -7.45
CA THR A 792 -7.95 -15.99 -8.41
C THR A 792 -7.25 -15.89 -9.76
N VAL A 793 -5.92 -15.81 -9.79
CA VAL A 793 -5.14 -15.61 -11.03
C VAL A 793 -5.34 -16.74 -12.05
N PRO A 794 -5.26 -18.04 -11.69
CA PRO A 794 -5.46 -19.13 -12.67
C PRO A 794 -6.87 -19.13 -13.26
N MET A 795 -7.86 -18.73 -12.47
CA MET A 795 -9.24 -18.57 -12.92
C MET A 795 -9.33 -17.44 -13.94
N TYR A 796 -8.83 -16.26 -13.59
CA TYR A 796 -8.79 -15.08 -14.47
C TYR A 796 -8.07 -15.36 -15.80
N GLN A 797 -6.93 -16.05 -15.77
CA GLN A 797 -6.22 -16.49 -16.97
C GLN A 797 -7.04 -17.50 -17.79
N SER A 798 -7.68 -18.48 -17.14
CA SER A 798 -8.50 -19.49 -17.83
C SER A 798 -9.75 -18.89 -18.51
N GLU A 799 -10.34 -17.85 -17.92
CA GLU A 799 -11.58 -17.23 -18.40
C GLU A 799 -11.35 -16.19 -19.51
N LEU A 800 -10.12 -15.68 -19.65
CA LEU A 800 -9.67 -14.75 -20.69
C LEU A 800 -8.83 -15.42 -21.79
N CYS A 801 -8.88 -16.74 -21.91
CA CYS A 801 -8.15 -17.49 -22.94
C CYS A 801 -9.03 -18.48 -23.69
N GLU A 802 -8.67 -18.75 -24.95
CA GLU A 802 -9.33 -19.79 -25.76
C GLU A 802 -9.14 -21.16 -25.09
N GLY A 803 -10.20 -21.98 -25.01
CA GLY A 803 -10.16 -23.29 -24.34
C GLY A 803 -9.05 -24.22 -24.84
N THR A 804 -8.70 -24.16 -26.13
CA THR A 804 -7.60 -24.92 -26.76
C THR A 804 -6.20 -24.51 -26.29
N LYS A 805 -6.07 -23.39 -25.58
CA LYS A 805 -4.82 -22.83 -25.04
C LYS A 805 -4.80 -22.82 -23.51
N ARG A 806 -5.94 -23.07 -22.85
CA ARG A 806 -6.16 -23.08 -21.39
C ARG A 806 -5.13 -23.94 -20.65
N GLY A 807 -5.05 -25.23 -20.98
CA GLY A 807 -4.18 -26.20 -20.30
C GLY A 807 -2.72 -25.76 -20.29
N ARG A 808 -2.19 -25.34 -21.44
CA ARG A 808 -0.84 -24.75 -21.56
C ARG A 808 -0.66 -23.47 -20.75
N LEU A 809 -1.59 -22.52 -20.84
CA LEU A 809 -1.43 -21.20 -20.23
C LEU A 809 -1.47 -21.27 -18.70
N VAL A 810 -2.37 -22.07 -18.12
CA VAL A 810 -2.41 -22.31 -16.67
C VAL A 810 -1.21 -23.17 -16.21
N SER A 811 -0.78 -24.16 -16.99
CA SER A 811 0.46 -24.91 -16.68
C SER A 811 1.70 -23.99 -16.64
N ALA A 812 1.77 -23.00 -17.54
CA ALA A 812 2.86 -22.03 -17.57
C ALA A 812 2.92 -21.16 -16.31
N GLU A 813 1.79 -20.85 -15.66
CA GLU A 813 1.79 -20.16 -14.36
C GLU A 813 2.57 -20.97 -13.32
N VAL A 814 2.28 -22.27 -13.21
CA VAL A 814 2.95 -23.17 -12.25
C VAL A 814 4.43 -23.44 -12.62
N MET A 815 4.80 -23.31 -13.90
CA MET A 815 6.21 -23.28 -14.31
C MET A 815 6.91 -21.99 -13.84
N PHE A 816 6.23 -20.84 -13.90
CA PHE A 816 6.78 -19.55 -13.45
C PHE A 816 6.91 -19.47 -11.92
N VAL A 817 6.20 -20.29 -11.14
CA VAL A 817 6.49 -20.53 -9.71
C VAL A 817 7.90 -21.12 -9.55
N GLY A 818 8.24 -22.15 -10.34
CA GLY A 818 9.59 -22.72 -10.34
C GLY A 818 10.67 -21.72 -10.74
N ILE A 819 10.37 -20.81 -11.67
CA ILE A 819 11.26 -19.69 -12.02
C ILE A 819 11.44 -18.74 -10.83
N GLY A 820 10.35 -18.41 -10.10
CA GLY A 820 10.40 -17.58 -8.90
C GLY A 820 11.23 -18.21 -7.77
N ILE A 821 11.04 -19.50 -7.49
CA ILE A 821 11.80 -20.24 -6.47
C ILE A 821 13.29 -20.28 -6.84
N ALA A 822 13.62 -20.67 -8.07
CA ALA A 822 15.01 -20.73 -8.52
C ALA A 822 15.67 -19.34 -8.52
N PHE A 823 14.97 -18.30 -8.98
CA PHE A 823 15.46 -16.91 -8.92
C PHE A 823 15.73 -16.48 -7.47
N ALA A 824 14.86 -16.81 -6.51
CA ALA A 824 15.06 -16.48 -5.10
C ALA A 824 16.35 -17.10 -4.54
N TYR A 825 16.61 -18.40 -4.75
CA TYR A 825 17.84 -19.04 -4.26
C TYR A 825 19.11 -18.42 -4.87
N TRP A 826 19.10 -18.07 -6.16
CA TRP A 826 20.23 -17.37 -6.78
C TRP A 826 20.36 -15.91 -6.34
N TRP A 827 19.26 -15.28 -5.93
CA TRP A 827 19.25 -13.94 -5.35
C TRP A 827 19.81 -13.92 -3.93
N ASP A 828 19.37 -14.83 -3.06
CA ASP A 828 19.88 -14.98 -1.70
C ASP A 828 21.39 -15.30 -1.72
N PHE A 829 21.83 -16.18 -2.63
CA PHE A 829 23.25 -16.45 -2.86
C PHE A 829 24.01 -15.19 -3.33
N ALA A 830 23.43 -14.37 -4.21
CA ALA A 830 24.07 -13.11 -4.64
C ALA A 830 24.18 -12.08 -3.50
N PHE A 831 23.20 -11.99 -2.61
CA PHE A 831 23.20 -11.05 -1.48
C PHE A 831 23.97 -11.55 -0.25
N SER A 832 24.24 -12.87 -0.15
CA SER A 832 25.14 -13.42 0.87
C SER A 832 26.57 -12.85 0.84
N PHE A 833 27.01 -12.34 -0.31
CA PHE A 833 28.31 -11.67 -0.47
C PHE A 833 28.35 -10.22 0.06
N VAL A 834 27.21 -9.61 0.39
CA VAL A 834 27.14 -8.21 0.84
C VAL A 834 27.31 -8.08 2.36
N GLY A 835 26.81 -9.08 3.11
CA GLY A 835 26.85 -9.11 4.57
C GLY A 835 25.97 -8.05 5.25
N GLY A 836 25.87 -8.16 6.57
CA GLY A 836 25.07 -7.27 7.41
C GLY A 836 23.56 -7.41 7.19
N PRO A 837 22.73 -6.57 7.84
CA PRO A 837 21.28 -6.72 7.77
C PRO A 837 20.69 -6.53 6.36
N PHE A 838 21.41 -5.91 5.44
CA PHE A 838 20.97 -5.74 4.05
C PHE A 838 20.93 -7.07 3.28
N ALA A 839 21.83 -8.02 3.62
CA ALA A 839 21.94 -9.32 2.96
C ALA A 839 20.63 -10.13 2.97
N TRP A 840 19.84 -10.04 4.06
CA TRP A 840 18.54 -10.70 4.16
C TRP A 840 17.34 -9.74 4.03
N ARG A 841 17.46 -8.47 4.46
CA ARG A 841 16.35 -7.50 4.33
C ARG A 841 16.03 -7.14 2.88
N TRP A 842 17.05 -7.05 2.01
CA TRP A 842 16.83 -6.67 0.61
C TRP A 842 16.13 -7.75 -0.23
N PRO A 843 16.49 -9.05 -0.18
CA PRO A 843 15.67 -10.11 -0.77
C PRO A 843 14.21 -10.07 -0.32
N LEU A 844 13.93 -9.89 0.98
CA LEU A 844 12.55 -9.76 1.46
C LEU A 844 11.83 -8.53 0.91
N ALA A 845 12.51 -7.40 0.77
CA ALA A 845 11.95 -6.20 0.12
C ALA A 845 11.68 -6.40 -1.38
N PHE A 846 12.52 -7.18 -2.08
CA PHE A 846 12.51 -7.30 -3.53
C PHE A 846 11.21 -7.90 -4.10
N GLN A 847 10.44 -8.66 -3.29
CA GLN A 847 9.10 -9.15 -3.66
C GLN A 847 8.17 -8.02 -4.15
N ALA A 848 8.36 -6.78 -3.65
CA ALA A 848 7.61 -5.61 -4.05
C ALA A 848 7.74 -5.27 -5.55
N VAL A 849 8.86 -5.58 -6.20
CA VAL A 849 9.09 -5.30 -7.63
C VAL A 849 8.08 -6.03 -8.50
N PHE A 850 7.83 -7.31 -8.23
CA PHE A 850 6.81 -8.08 -8.93
C PHE A 850 5.40 -7.61 -8.60
N ALA A 851 5.13 -7.25 -7.33
CA ALA A 851 3.83 -6.74 -6.91
C ALA A 851 3.46 -5.41 -7.62
N PHE A 852 4.40 -4.48 -7.75
CA PHE A 852 4.21 -3.24 -8.51
C PHE A 852 3.98 -3.49 -10.01
N TRP A 853 4.68 -4.47 -10.62
CA TRP A 853 4.41 -4.85 -12.01
C TRP A 853 2.99 -5.39 -12.19
N VAL A 854 2.54 -6.29 -11.31
CA VAL A 854 1.17 -6.84 -11.35
C VAL A 854 0.14 -5.73 -11.15
N ILE A 855 0.33 -4.82 -10.18
CA ILE A 855 -0.55 -3.65 -9.98
C ILE A 855 -0.64 -2.79 -11.25
N PHE A 856 0.48 -2.49 -11.90
CA PHE A 856 0.52 -1.66 -13.10
C PHE A 856 -0.22 -2.32 -14.27
N VAL A 857 0.03 -3.60 -14.53
CA VAL A 857 -0.60 -4.31 -15.65
C VAL A 857 -2.08 -4.59 -15.38
N VAL A 858 -2.47 -4.94 -14.15
CA VAL A 858 -3.86 -5.31 -13.80
C VAL A 858 -4.83 -4.13 -13.94
N PHE A 859 -4.35 -2.88 -13.86
CA PHE A 859 -5.15 -1.68 -14.17
C PHE A 859 -5.55 -1.57 -15.66
N GLY A 860 -4.75 -2.09 -16.59
CA GLY A 860 -4.92 -1.88 -18.03
C GLY A 860 -5.65 -3.01 -18.78
N VAL A 861 -6.04 -4.07 -18.09
CA VAL A 861 -6.69 -5.30 -18.61
C VAL A 861 -8.18 -5.37 -18.20
N PRO A 862 -9.02 -6.16 -18.89
CA PRO A 862 -10.46 -6.20 -18.63
C PRO A 862 -10.79 -7.05 -17.39
N GLU A 863 -12.04 -6.99 -16.95
CA GLU A 863 -12.60 -8.00 -16.04
C GLU A 863 -13.01 -9.27 -16.82
N SER A 864 -13.18 -10.40 -16.14
CA SER A 864 -13.54 -11.68 -16.75
C SER A 864 -14.93 -11.64 -17.44
N PRO A 865 -15.07 -12.12 -18.70
CA PRO A 865 -16.37 -12.15 -19.39
C PRO A 865 -17.35 -13.14 -18.73
N ARG A 866 -16.83 -14.21 -18.10
CA ARG A 866 -17.64 -15.19 -17.35
C ARG A 866 -18.17 -14.61 -16.03
N TRP A 867 -17.40 -13.73 -15.38
CA TRP A 867 -17.88 -12.94 -14.24
C TRP A 867 -18.94 -11.91 -14.66
N LEU A 868 -18.71 -11.22 -15.77
CA LEU A 868 -19.65 -10.23 -16.31
C LEU A 868 -21.01 -10.87 -16.65
N LEU A 869 -21.03 -12.04 -17.30
CA LEU A 869 -22.27 -12.77 -17.61
C LEU A 869 -23.01 -13.26 -16.36
N SER A 870 -22.31 -13.83 -15.37
CA SER A 870 -22.93 -14.24 -14.10
C SER A 870 -23.51 -13.07 -13.28
N HIS A 871 -23.11 -11.83 -13.58
CA HIS A 871 -23.64 -10.60 -13.00
C HIS A 871 -24.58 -9.82 -13.95
N GLY A 872 -25.05 -10.45 -15.04
CA GLY A 872 -26.02 -9.85 -15.99
C GLY A 872 -25.44 -8.77 -16.91
N LYS A 873 -24.13 -8.48 -16.84
CA LYS A 873 -23.42 -7.47 -17.66
C LYS A 873 -23.09 -8.01 -19.06
N ARG A 874 -24.09 -8.51 -19.78
CA ARG A 874 -23.94 -9.19 -21.09
C ARG A 874 -23.16 -8.36 -22.11
N GLN A 875 -23.51 -7.08 -22.26
CA GLN A 875 -22.87 -6.17 -23.22
C GLN A 875 -21.37 -6.01 -22.95
N GLU A 876 -20.98 -5.82 -21.69
CA GLU A 876 -19.57 -5.72 -21.28
C GLU A 876 -18.82 -7.04 -21.58
N ALA A 877 -19.44 -8.20 -21.35
CA ALA A 877 -18.84 -9.50 -21.65
C ALA A 877 -18.57 -9.70 -23.15
N VAL A 878 -19.53 -9.32 -24.02
CA VAL A 878 -19.35 -9.40 -25.48
C VAL A 878 -18.23 -8.47 -25.94
N GLU A 879 -18.16 -7.25 -25.40
CA GLU A 879 -17.09 -6.30 -25.70
C GLU A 879 -15.70 -6.79 -25.27
N VAL A 880 -15.61 -7.48 -24.12
CA VAL A 880 -14.38 -8.11 -23.63
C VAL A 880 -13.98 -9.29 -24.52
N LEU A 881 -14.89 -10.21 -24.86
CA LEU A 881 -14.58 -11.35 -25.74
C LEU A 881 -14.14 -10.87 -27.14
N SER A 882 -14.86 -9.88 -27.71
CA SER A 882 -14.49 -9.20 -28.94
C SER A 882 -13.10 -8.55 -28.86
N ALA A 883 -12.75 -7.95 -27.72
CA ALA A 883 -11.43 -7.33 -27.51
C ALA A 883 -10.29 -8.34 -27.29
N VAL A 884 -10.56 -9.48 -26.65
CA VAL A 884 -9.57 -10.52 -26.35
C VAL A 884 -9.29 -11.40 -27.57
N TYR A 885 -10.32 -11.79 -28.32
CA TYR A 885 -10.20 -12.66 -29.51
C TYR A 885 -9.99 -11.89 -30.84
N ASP A 886 -9.98 -10.55 -30.80
CA ASP A 886 -9.73 -9.65 -31.96
C ASP A 886 -10.76 -9.81 -33.10
N LYS A 887 -12.03 -9.99 -32.73
CA LYS A 887 -13.18 -10.22 -33.63
C LYS A 887 -14.23 -9.12 -33.52
N SER A 888 -15.12 -8.99 -34.51
CA SER A 888 -16.32 -8.16 -34.39
C SER A 888 -17.22 -8.64 -33.26
N ILE A 889 -18.07 -7.73 -32.76
CA ILE A 889 -19.05 -8.02 -31.70
C ILE A 889 -20.05 -9.09 -32.19
N ASP A 890 -20.44 -9.00 -33.47
CA ASP A 890 -21.43 -9.83 -34.16
C ASP A 890 -20.82 -11.10 -34.78
N HIS A 891 -19.57 -11.44 -34.45
CA HIS A 891 -18.90 -12.61 -35.02
C HIS A 891 -19.50 -13.91 -34.44
N PRO A 892 -19.85 -14.93 -35.25
CA PRO A 892 -20.51 -16.15 -34.78
C PRO A 892 -19.82 -16.84 -33.60
N ASP A 893 -18.49 -16.99 -33.62
CA ASP A 893 -17.72 -17.52 -32.47
C ASP A 893 -17.88 -16.75 -31.16
N ILE A 894 -18.12 -15.44 -31.21
CA ILE A 894 -18.33 -14.61 -30.01
C ILE A 894 -19.73 -14.84 -29.46
N LEU A 895 -20.73 -14.83 -30.33
CA LEU A 895 -22.12 -15.11 -29.96
C LEU A 895 -22.24 -16.52 -29.36
N ARG A 896 -21.63 -17.54 -30.00
CA ARG A 896 -21.63 -18.93 -29.54
C ARG A 896 -20.90 -19.15 -28.20
N GLU A 897 -19.83 -18.40 -27.91
CA GLU A 897 -19.15 -18.44 -26.60
C GLU A 897 -19.99 -17.75 -25.51
N VAL A 898 -20.76 -16.71 -25.84
CA VAL A 898 -21.69 -16.06 -24.91
C VAL A 898 -22.91 -16.96 -24.66
N GLU A 899 -23.51 -17.51 -25.71
CA GLU A 899 -24.66 -18.42 -25.65
C GLU A 899 -24.34 -19.70 -24.85
N SER A 900 -23.14 -20.27 -24.97
CA SER A 900 -22.76 -21.45 -24.18
C SER A 900 -22.59 -21.12 -22.69
N ILE A 901 -22.08 -19.93 -22.35
CA ILE A 901 -21.99 -19.47 -20.95
C ILE A 901 -23.39 -19.14 -20.41
N GLU A 902 -24.26 -18.51 -21.20
CA GLU A 902 -25.64 -18.19 -20.81
C GLU A 902 -26.49 -19.46 -20.61
N ALA A 903 -26.33 -20.48 -21.47
CA ALA A 903 -26.97 -21.78 -21.30
C ALA A 903 -26.44 -22.56 -20.07
N ALA A 904 -25.14 -22.48 -19.78
CA ALA A 904 -24.59 -23.04 -18.54
C ALA A 904 -25.19 -22.34 -17.30
N LEU A 905 -25.30 -21.01 -17.33
CA LEU A 905 -25.92 -20.23 -16.25
C LEU A 905 -27.42 -20.52 -16.08
N SER A 906 -28.18 -20.77 -17.16
CA SER A 906 -29.60 -21.13 -17.05
C SER A 906 -29.79 -22.53 -16.49
N MET A 907 -29.01 -23.52 -16.95
CA MET A 907 -29.01 -24.89 -16.39
C MET A 907 -28.62 -24.91 -14.90
N GLU A 908 -27.73 -24.01 -14.45
CA GLU A 908 -27.39 -23.85 -13.04
C GLU A 908 -28.47 -23.09 -12.24
N ALA A 909 -29.19 -22.13 -12.86
CA ALA A 909 -30.29 -21.40 -12.21
C ALA A 909 -31.52 -22.28 -11.97
N GLU A 910 -31.83 -23.18 -12.92
CA GLU A 910 -32.91 -24.18 -12.83
C GLU A 910 -32.63 -25.29 -11.80
N ALA A 911 -31.41 -25.40 -11.27
CA ALA A 911 -31.01 -26.45 -10.33
C ALA A 911 -31.31 -26.14 -8.84
N GLU A 912 -32.00 -25.03 -8.55
CA GLU A 912 -32.37 -24.49 -7.22
C GLU A 912 -31.22 -24.16 -6.24
N GLY A 913 -31.24 -22.93 -5.71
CA GLY A 913 -30.43 -22.55 -4.54
C GLY A 913 -29.23 -21.64 -4.82
N SER A 914 -29.42 -20.62 -5.65
CA SER A 914 -28.44 -19.57 -5.93
C SER A 914 -28.00 -18.79 -4.66
N ALA A 915 -26.88 -18.06 -4.80
CA ALA A 915 -26.24 -17.18 -3.80
C ALA A 915 -25.68 -17.80 -2.50
N SER A 916 -26.30 -18.82 -1.88
CA SER A 916 -25.85 -19.35 -0.57
C SER A 916 -24.40 -19.89 -0.59
N TRP A 917 -23.69 -19.82 0.55
CA TRP A 917 -22.40 -20.49 0.73
C TRP A 917 -22.56 -22.00 0.96
N ALA A 918 -23.75 -22.44 1.40
CA ALA A 918 -24.02 -23.84 1.69
C ALA A 918 -24.22 -24.70 0.43
N SER A 919 -24.55 -24.11 -0.73
CA SER A 919 -24.78 -24.86 -1.98
C SER A 919 -23.54 -25.63 -2.43
N THR A 920 -22.35 -25.05 -2.24
CA THR A 920 -21.04 -25.68 -2.52
C THR A 920 -20.81 -27.02 -1.76
N PHE A 921 -21.61 -27.31 -0.73
CA PHE A 921 -21.55 -28.55 0.05
C PHE A 921 -22.82 -29.43 -0.06
N ARG A 922 -23.86 -28.99 -0.79
CA ARG A 922 -25.10 -29.77 -1.00
C ARG A 922 -24.88 -30.92 -1.99
N LYS A 923 -25.82 -31.87 -2.00
CA LYS A 923 -26.00 -32.78 -3.14
C LYS A 923 -26.86 -32.08 -4.19
N ASP A 924 -26.44 -32.17 -5.43
CA ASP A 924 -26.94 -31.47 -6.60
C ASP A 924 -26.79 -32.36 -7.85
N LYS A 925 -27.49 -32.05 -8.94
CA LYS A 925 -27.47 -32.88 -10.17
C LYS A 925 -26.06 -33.03 -10.77
N VAL A 926 -25.18 -32.04 -10.61
CA VAL A 926 -23.82 -32.06 -11.19
C VAL A 926 -22.73 -32.53 -10.21
N SER A 927 -23.10 -33.01 -9.01
CA SER A 927 -22.20 -33.55 -7.98
C SER A 927 -21.10 -32.57 -7.49
N THR A 928 -21.43 -31.28 -7.32
CA THR A 928 -20.54 -30.21 -6.82
C THR A 928 -19.77 -30.61 -5.57
N ARG A 929 -20.42 -31.21 -4.56
CA ARG A 929 -19.72 -31.64 -3.33
C ARG A 929 -18.60 -32.66 -3.58
N TYR A 930 -18.76 -33.56 -4.56
CA TYR A 930 -17.73 -34.55 -4.90
C TYR A 930 -16.57 -33.90 -5.66
N ARG A 931 -16.86 -32.97 -6.59
CA ARG A 931 -15.83 -32.18 -7.30
C ARG A 931 -15.02 -31.31 -6.35
N VAL A 932 -15.67 -30.63 -5.39
CA VAL A 932 -15.00 -29.84 -4.34
C VAL A 932 -14.12 -30.73 -3.46
N PHE A 933 -14.55 -31.95 -3.14
CA PHE A 933 -13.71 -32.93 -2.45
C PHE A 933 -12.49 -33.36 -3.29
N LEU A 934 -12.66 -33.70 -4.57
CA LEU A 934 -11.55 -34.05 -5.47
C LEU A 934 -10.57 -32.89 -5.65
N ALA A 935 -11.07 -31.65 -5.71
CA ALA A 935 -10.27 -30.42 -5.80
C ALA A 935 -9.46 -30.15 -4.52
N TRP A 936 -10.05 -30.37 -3.34
CA TRP A 936 -9.35 -30.30 -2.06
C TRP A 936 -8.30 -31.42 -1.94
N PHE A 937 -8.65 -32.65 -2.33
CA PHE A 937 -7.79 -33.80 -2.15
C PHE A 937 -6.61 -33.85 -3.14
N VAL A 938 -6.77 -33.33 -4.37
CA VAL A 938 -5.65 -33.27 -5.34
C VAL A 938 -4.59 -32.25 -4.90
N GLN A 939 -5.02 -31.16 -4.25
CA GLN A 939 -4.14 -30.16 -3.66
C GLN A 939 -3.49 -30.64 -2.35
N PHE A 940 -4.14 -31.54 -1.61
CA PHE A 940 -3.49 -32.30 -0.52
C PHE A 940 -2.36 -33.19 -1.07
N MET A 941 -2.63 -34.03 -2.08
CA MET A 941 -1.61 -34.91 -2.68
C MET A 941 -0.42 -34.14 -3.25
N ASN A 942 -0.65 -32.97 -3.87
CA ASN A 942 0.39 -32.07 -4.37
C ASN A 942 1.40 -31.63 -3.29
N GLN A 943 0.96 -31.46 -2.05
CA GLN A 943 1.76 -30.90 -0.96
C GLN A 943 2.29 -31.97 0.00
N ALA A 944 1.46 -32.96 0.35
CA ALA A 944 1.83 -34.11 1.17
C ALA A 944 2.75 -35.11 0.45
N GLY A 945 3.01 -34.91 -0.85
CA GLY A 945 4.12 -35.54 -1.58
C GLY A 945 5.52 -35.05 -1.18
N GLY A 946 5.63 -34.04 -0.31
CA GLY A 946 6.88 -33.63 0.33
C GLY A 946 7.62 -32.45 -0.31
N ILE A 947 7.05 -31.82 -1.35
CA ILE A 947 7.75 -30.79 -2.16
C ILE A 947 8.31 -29.63 -1.31
N ASN A 948 7.59 -29.23 -0.27
CA ASN A 948 7.99 -28.09 0.57
C ASN A 948 9.25 -28.34 1.39
N LEU A 949 9.62 -29.60 1.67
CA LEU A 949 10.92 -29.91 2.26
C LEU A 949 12.04 -29.46 1.32
N VAL A 950 11.91 -29.73 0.02
CA VAL A 950 12.93 -29.38 -0.98
C VAL A 950 12.84 -27.91 -1.39
N VAL A 951 11.67 -27.29 -1.37
CA VAL A 951 11.51 -25.85 -1.69
C VAL A 951 12.02 -24.94 -0.57
N TYR A 952 11.74 -25.25 0.70
CA TYR A 952 12.07 -24.36 1.82
C TYR A 952 13.35 -24.74 2.59
N TYR A 953 13.80 -25.99 2.55
CA TYR A 953 14.87 -26.49 3.45
C TYR A 953 15.94 -27.34 2.76
N ILE A 954 16.04 -27.35 1.42
CA ILE A 954 17.10 -28.14 0.75
C ILE A 954 18.51 -27.67 1.12
N LEU A 955 18.69 -26.39 1.46
CA LEU A 955 19.98 -25.89 1.97
C LEU A 955 20.36 -26.58 3.30
N THR A 956 19.47 -26.52 4.29
CA THR A 956 19.60 -27.22 5.58
C THR A 956 19.79 -28.73 5.42
N VAL A 957 19.13 -29.37 4.45
CA VAL A 957 19.32 -30.80 4.15
C VAL A 957 20.72 -31.09 3.60
N LEU A 958 21.23 -30.23 2.70
CA LEU A 958 22.55 -30.39 2.11
C LEU A 958 23.67 -30.13 3.12
N THR A 959 23.47 -29.23 4.09
CA THR A 959 24.41 -29.02 5.20
C THR A 959 24.29 -30.13 6.25
N ALA A 960 23.11 -30.30 6.87
CA ALA A 960 22.92 -31.17 8.04
C ALA A 960 22.85 -32.68 7.74
N ASN A 961 22.25 -33.10 6.62
CA ASN A 961 22.08 -34.54 6.30
C ASN A 961 23.10 -35.06 5.29
N VAL A 962 23.58 -34.22 4.37
CA VAL A 962 24.57 -34.60 3.35
C VAL A 962 26.01 -34.24 3.76
N GLY A 963 26.19 -33.31 4.70
CA GLY A 963 27.52 -32.91 5.20
C GLY A 963 28.31 -32.05 4.21
N LEU A 964 27.64 -31.27 3.36
CA LEU A 964 28.31 -30.36 2.42
C LEU A 964 28.68 -29.03 3.07
N GLU A 965 29.80 -28.45 2.65
CA GLU A 965 30.17 -27.06 2.97
C GLU A 965 29.04 -26.11 2.56
N HIS A 966 28.63 -25.20 3.46
CA HIS A 966 27.52 -24.26 3.27
C HIS A 966 27.50 -23.57 1.90
N ARG A 967 28.65 -23.07 1.43
CA ARG A 967 28.74 -22.37 0.14
C ARG A 967 28.51 -23.29 -1.06
N LEU A 968 28.97 -24.53 -0.98
CA LEU A 968 28.69 -25.56 -1.99
C LEU A 968 27.22 -26.01 -1.92
N ALA A 969 26.67 -26.12 -0.71
CA ALA A 969 25.27 -26.44 -0.47
C ALA A 969 24.33 -25.37 -1.06
N GLN A 970 24.63 -24.07 -0.92
CA GLN A 970 23.88 -22.98 -1.55
C GLN A 970 23.85 -23.09 -3.09
N ILE A 971 25.00 -23.34 -3.71
CA ILE A 971 25.11 -23.49 -5.18
C ILE A 971 24.33 -24.72 -5.66
N ILE A 972 24.48 -25.86 -4.96
CA ILE A 972 23.76 -27.10 -5.29
C ILE A 972 22.25 -26.95 -5.06
N ALA A 973 21.82 -26.26 -4.00
CA ALA A 973 20.42 -25.92 -3.76
C ALA A 973 19.83 -25.11 -4.92
N GLY A 974 20.49 -24.03 -5.36
CA GLY A 974 20.07 -23.24 -6.52
C GLY A 974 19.97 -24.07 -7.83
N CYS A 975 20.89 -25.01 -8.02
CA CYS A 975 20.86 -25.96 -9.14
C CYS A 975 19.72 -27.01 -9.03
N ILE A 976 19.37 -27.46 -7.82
CA ILE A 976 18.23 -28.34 -7.57
C ILE A 976 16.91 -27.59 -7.85
N GLN A 977 16.77 -26.34 -7.40
CA GLN A 977 15.58 -25.53 -7.69
C GLN A 977 15.40 -25.30 -9.20
N LEU A 978 16.48 -25.12 -9.97
CA LEU A 978 16.40 -24.99 -11.43
C LEU A 978 15.78 -26.21 -12.13
N MET A 979 15.80 -27.41 -11.54
CA MET A 979 15.12 -28.58 -12.12
C MET A 979 13.59 -28.46 -12.11
N PHE A 980 13.01 -27.68 -11.19
CA PHE A 980 11.56 -27.49 -11.08
C PHE A 980 10.97 -26.83 -12.34
N PRO A 981 11.41 -25.63 -12.78
CA PRO A 981 10.91 -25.03 -14.03
C PRO A 981 11.34 -25.82 -15.28
N ILE A 982 12.53 -26.45 -15.28
CA ILE A 982 12.99 -27.30 -16.39
C ILE A 982 12.04 -28.50 -16.58
N GLY A 983 11.65 -29.18 -15.49
CA GLY A 983 10.66 -30.25 -15.54
C GLY A 983 9.31 -29.74 -16.04
N SER A 984 8.84 -28.59 -15.52
CA SER A 984 7.55 -27.99 -15.89
C SER A 984 7.45 -27.49 -17.34
N LEU A 985 8.54 -27.44 -18.11
CA LEU A 985 8.47 -27.25 -19.57
C LEU A 985 7.65 -28.36 -20.24
N LEU A 986 7.76 -29.61 -19.79
CA LEU A 986 7.08 -30.76 -20.40
C LEU A 986 5.54 -30.64 -20.35
N PRO A 987 4.89 -30.52 -19.17
CA PRO A 987 3.45 -30.30 -19.10
C PRO A 987 3.04 -28.96 -19.72
N THR A 988 3.84 -27.88 -19.57
CA THR A 988 3.54 -26.59 -20.20
C THR A 988 3.42 -26.70 -21.73
N LEU A 989 4.23 -27.54 -22.38
CA LEU A 989 4.17 -27.74 -23.84
C LEU A 989 3.23 -28.87 -24.28
N ALA A 990 2.92 -29.84 -23.41
CA ALA A 990 2.30 -31.11 -23.82
C ALA A 990 1.20 -31.70 -22.90
N LEU A 991 0.75 -31.04 -21.82
CA LEU A 991 -0.20 -31.63 -20.86
C LEU A 991 -1.49 -32.19 -21.50
N ASP A 992 -2.06 -31.48 -22.47
CA ASP A 992 -3.27 -31.90 -23.21
C ASP A 992 -3.05 -33.14 -24.12
N LYS A 993 -1.79 -33.58 -24.29
CA LYS A 993 -1.41 -34.86 -24.90
C LYS A 993 -1.04 -35.93 -23.86
N MET A 994 -0.50 -35.54 -22.71
CA MET A 994 -0.02 -36.44 -21.66
C MET A 994 -1.16 -37.05 -20.82
N GLY A 995 -2.28 -36.34 -20.67
CA GLY A 995 -3.39 -36.74 -19.79
C GLY A 995 -3.18 -36.30 -18.34
N ARG A 996 -4.21 -35.79 -17.67
CA ARG A 996 -4.12 -35.37 -16.25
C ARG A 996 -3.91 -36.60 -15.35
N ARG A 997 -4.72 -37.65 -15.53
CA ARG A 997 -4.69 -38.87 -14.71
C ARG A 997 -3.41 -39.67 -14.90
N SER A 998 -2.95 -39.81 -16.16
CA SER A 998 -1.70 -40.51 -16.47
C SER A 998 -0.49 -39.81 -15.83
N THR A 999 -0.41 -38.48 -16.00
CA THR A 999 0.68 -37.65 -15.48
C THR A 999 0.82 -37.73 -13.96
N MET A 1000 -0.29 -37.66 -13.21
CA MET A 1000 -0.22 -37.77 -11.74
C MET A 1000 0.22 -39.16 -11.25
N MET A 1001 -0.16 -40.25 -11.95
CA MET A 1001 0.24 -41.61 -11.56
C MET A 1001 1.74 -41.86 -11.73
N TRP A 1002 2.30 -41.59 -12.93
CA TRP A 1002 3.75 -41.81 -13.14
C TRP A 1002 4.58 -40.81 -12.35
N GLY A 1003 4.06 -39.58 -12.17
CA GLY A 1003 4.67 -38.58 -11.30
C GLY A 1003 4.82 -39.06 -9.87
N SER A 1004 3.72 -39.47 -9.23
CA SER A 1004 3.74 -39.97 -7.85
C SER A 1004 4.66 -41.19 -7.69
N ALA A 1005 4.66 -42.12 -8.67
CA ALA A 1005 5.59 -43.25 -8.66
C ALA A 1005 7.08 -42.81 -8.74
N GLY A 1006 7.40 -41.84 -9.59
CA GLY A 1006 8.75 -41.29 -9.70
C GLY A 1006 9.21 -40.53 -8.45
N LEU A 1007 8.32 -39.74 -7.83
CA LEU A 1007 8.59 -39.04 -6.57
C LEU A 1007 8.83 -40.02 -5.42
N SER A 1008 8.03 -41.09 -5.35
CA SER A 1008 8.23 -42.21 -4.42
C SER A 1008 9.61 -42.85 -4.62
N PHE A 1009 10.00 -43.12 -5.87
CA PHE A 1009 11.30 -43.72 -6.18
C PHE A 1009 12.48 -42.80 -5.79
N SER A 1010 12.40 -41.51 -6.10
CA SER A 1010 13.45 -40.55 -5.71
C SER A 1010 13.58 -40.44 -4.18
N MET A 1011 12.47 -40.34 -3.44
CA MET A 1011 12.49 -40.29 -1.96
C MET A 1011 12.96 -41.61 -1.35
N MET A 1012 12.66 -42.76 -1.95
CA MET A 1012 13.21 -44.06 -1.57
C MET A 1012 14.74 -44.09 -1.71
N MET A 1013 15.27 -43.58 -2.83
CA MET A 1013 16.71 -43.55 -3.09
C MET A 1013 17.45 -42.55 -2.20
N VAL A 1014 16.87 -41.38 -1.92
CA VAL A 1014 17.40 -40.44 -0.91
C VAL A 1014 17.47 -41.12 0.46
N ALA A 1015 16.39 -41.77 0.92
CA ALA A 1015 16.37 -42.48 2.19
C ALA A 1015 17.42 -43.60 2.26
N ALA A 1016 17.51 -44.42 1.21
CA ALA A 1016 18.43 -45.54 1.14
C ALA A 1016 19.91 -45.09 1.17
N LEU A 1017 20.26 -44.06 0.39
CA LEU A 1017 21.64 -43.55 0.32
C LEU A 1017 22.05 -42.82 1.60
N LEU A 1018 21.16 -42.00 2.17
CA LEU A 1018 21.44 -41.33 3.45
C LEU A 1018 21.41 -42.28 4.66
N SER A 1019 20.80 -43.47 4.54
CA SER A 1019 20.96 -44.53 5.56
C SER A 1019 22.37 -45.09 5.66
N GLN A 1020 23.20 -44.85 4.64
CA GLN A 1020 24.60 -45.30 4.54
C GLN A 1020 25.58 -44.11 4.64
N ALA A 1021 25.13 -42.93 5.06
CA ALA A 1021 25.98 -41.76 5.26
C ALA A 1021 26.73 -41.85 6.61
N ASP A 1022 28.06 -41.79 6.53
CA ASP A 1022 29.00 -41.72 7.65
C ASP A 1022 30.27 -40.96 7.22
N ASP A 1023 31.18 -40.70 8.15
CA ASP A 1023 32.42 -39.95 7.90
C ASP A 1023 33.42 -40.67 6.98
N THR A 1024 33.22 -41.95 6.66
CA THR A 1024 34.12 -42.68 5.77
C THR A 1024 34.06 -42.10 4.35
N SER A 1025 35.09 -42.38 3.55
CA SER A 1025 35.10 -42.02 2.13
C SER A 1025 33.94 -42.66 1.36
N ARG A 1026 33.43 -43.80 1.82
CA ARG A 1026 32.28 -44.51 1.23
C ARG A 1026 30.95 -43.90 1.66
N GLY A 1027 30.79 -43.55 2.93
CA GLY A 1027 29.58 -42.91 3.44
C GLY A 1027 29.36 -41.54 2.84
N ARG A 1028 30.41 -40.71 2.77
CA ARG A 1028 30.36 -39.43 2.04
C ARG A 1028 30.06 -39.58 0.55
N ALA A 1029 30.51 -40.65 -0.10
CA ALA A 1029 30.15 -40.93 -1.49
C ALA A 1029 28.66 -41.32 -1.65
N PHE A 1030 28.08 -42.08 -0.70
CA PHE A 1030 26.63 -42.35 -0.69
C PHE A 1030 25.82 -41.08 -0.39
N ALA A 1031 26.25 -40.25 0.56
CA ALA A 1031 25.63 -38.96 0.87
C ALA A 1031 25.59 -38.05 -0.37
N ALA A 1032 26.74 -37.85 -1.04
CA ALA A 1032 26.81 -37.11 -2.30
C ALA A 1032 25.93 -37.74 -3.41
N GLY A 1033 25.83 -39.07 -3.45
CA GLY A 1033 24.92 -39.79 -4.36
C GLY A 1033 23.44 -39.45 -4.15
N SER A 1034 23.01 -39.14 -2.92
CA SER A 1034 21.61 -38.76 -2.63
C SER A 1034 21.20 -37.45 -3.34
N VAL A 1035 22.16 -36.54 -3.57
CA VAL A 1035 21.95 -35.25 -4.23
C VAL A 1035 21.32 -35.43 -5.62
N ALA A 1036 21.79 -36.42 -6.40
CA ALA A 1036 21.24 -36.72 -7.72
C ALA A 1036 19.74 -37.10 -7.70
N PHE A 1037 19.27 -37.66 -6.58
CA PHE A 1037 17.85 -37.99 -6.40
C PHE A 1037 17.02 -36.80 -5.94
N PHE A 1038 17.59 -35.77 -5.31
CA PHE A 1038 16.91 -34.47 -5.14
C PHE A 1038 16.75 -33.72 -6.48
N PHE A 1039 17.78 -33.70 -7.34
CA PHE A 1039 17.65 -33.22 -8.73
C PHE A 1039 16.53 -33.96 -9.48
N THR A 1040 16.54 -35.30 -9.39
CA THR A 1040 15.53 -36.15 -10.04
C THR A 1040 14.12 -35.91 -9.48
N TYR A 1041 13.97 -35.78 -8.16
CA TYR A 1041 12.69 -35.48 -7.51
C TYR A 1041 12.10 -34.16 -8.01
N MET A 1042 12.90 -33.08 -8.08
CA MET A 1042 12.43 -31.78 -8.56
C MET A 1042 12.08 -31.78 -10.04
N LEU A 1043 12.88 -32.48 -10.87
CA LEU A 1043 12.61 -32.66 -12.29
C LEU A 1043 11.29 -33.42 -12.52
N VAL A 1044 11.09 -34.54 -11.81
CA VAL A 1044 9.86 -35.33 -11.86
C VAL A 1044 8.66 -34.52 -11.35
N PHE A 1045 8.80 -33.82 -10.22
CA PHE A 1045 7.72 -33.00 -9.65
C PHE A 1045 7.26 -31.95 -10.65
N GLY A 1046 8.21 -31.16 -11.17
CA GLY A 1046 7.97 -30.15 -12.19
C GLY A 1046 7.30 -30.73 -13.43
N ALA A 1047 7.76 -31.89 -13.90
CA ALA A 1047 7.24 -32.56 -15.09
C ALA A 1047 5.88 -33.26 -14.89
N SER A 1048 5.36 -33.36 -13.66
CA SER A 1048 4.14 -34.12 -13.36
C SER A 1048 3.23 -33.46 -12.31
N MET A 1049 3.45 -33.76 -11.03
CA MET A 1049 2.57 -33.40 -9.91
C MET A 1049 2.50 -31.89 -9.66
N ASN A 1050 3.41 -31.08 -10.22
CA ASN A 1050 3.34 -29.63 -10.16
C ASN A 1050 2.12 -29.07 -10.92
N CYS A 1051 2.09 -29.21 -12.25
CA CYS A 1051 1.11 -28.51 -13.07
C CYS A 1051 -0.31 -29.08 -12.98
N VAL A 1052 -0.47 -30.40 -12.85
CA VAL A 1052 -1.79 -31.04 -12.97
C VAL A 1052 -2.80 -30.57 -11.92
N PRO A 1053 -2.50 -30.52 -10.61
CA PRO A 1053 -3.48 -30.14 -9.58
C PRO A 1053 -4.04 -28.72 -9.78
N TRP A 1054 -3.20 -27.76 -10.17
CA TRP A 1054 -3.60 -26.37 -10.44
C TRP A 1054 -4.44 -26.21 -11.70
N VAL A 1055 -4.26 -27.08 -12.69
CA VAL A 1055 -5.14 -27.16 -13.89
C VAL A 1055 -6.44 -27.91 -13.56
N TYR A 1056 -6.37 -28.98 -12.77
CA TYR A 1056 -7.50 -29.88 -12.51
C TYR A 1056 -8.58 -29.23 -11.63
N VAL A 1057 -8.19 -28.46 -10.60
CA VAL A 1057 -9.13 -27.76 -9.71
C VAL A 1057 -10.14 -26.88 -10.48
N PRO A 1058 -9.74 -25.90 -11.31
CA PRO A 1058 -10.69 -25.10 -12.09
C PRO A 1058 -11.36 -25.87 -13.23
N GLU A 1059 -10.77 -26.96 -13.74
CA GLU A 1059 -11.40 -27.80 -14.77
C GLU A 1059 -12.59 -28.61 -14.28
N ILE A 1060 -12.58 -29.12 -13.05
CA ILE A 1060 -13.68 -29.94 -12.52
C ILE A 1060 -14.79 -29.13 -11.82
N LEU A 1061 -14.63 -27.83 -11.62
CA LEU A 1061 -15.58 -27.03 -10.84
C LEU A 1061 -16.63 -26.32 -11.73
N PRO A 1062 -17.94 -26.54 -11.47
CA PRO A 1062 -19.03 -25.92 -12.23
C PRO A 1062 -19.08 -24.42 -11.94
N LEU A 1063 -19.68 -23.65 -12.86
CA LEU A 1063 -19.51 -22.21 -12.95
C LEU A 1063 -20.01 -21.48 -11.68
N HIS A 1064 -21.22 -21.80 -11.19
CA HIS A 1064 -21.79 -21.24 -9.95
C HIS A 1064 -20.93 -21.48 -8.70
N ALA A 1065 -20.13 -22.56 -8.68
CA ALA A 1065 -19.28 -22.93 -7.56
C ALA A 1065 -17.81 -22.56 -7.77
N ARG A 1066 -17.40 -22.12 -8.96
CA ARG A 1066 -15.98 -22.08 -9.37
C ARG A 1066 -15.10 -21.28 -8.41
N THR A 1067 -15.49 -20.06 -8.06
CA THR A 1067 -14.75 -19.18 -7.13
C THR A 1067 -14.64 -19.77 -5.72
N LYS A 1068 -15.78 -20.24 -5.18
CA LYS A 1068 -15.87 -20.84 -3.84
C LYS A 1068 -15.10 -22.16 -3.75
N GLY A 1069 -15.30 -23.06 -4.71
CA GLY A 1069 -14.62 -24.35 -4.80
C GLY A 1069 -13.12 -24.22 -5.08
N THR A 1070 -12.68 -23.24 -5.88
CA THR A 1070 -11.25 -22.98 -6.10
C THR A 1070 -10.61 -22.45 -4.83
N ALA A 1071 -11.27 -21.54 -4.09
CA ALA A 1071 -10.78 -21.10 -2.79
C ALA A 1071 -10.67 -22.26 -1.79
N ILE A 1072 -11.63 -23.20 -1.77
CA ILE A 1072 -11.55 -24.43 -0.96
C ILE A 1072 -10.39 -25.34 -1.41
N GLY A 1073 -10.24 -25.60 -2.71
CA GLY A 1073 -9.16 -26.41 -3.26
C GLY A 1073 -7.78 -25.85 -2.91
N VAL A 1074 -7.58 -24.56 -3.16
CA VAL A 1074 -6.32 -23.86 -2.85
C VAL A 1074 -6.11 -23.71 -1.34
N SER A 1075 -7.16 -23.66 -0.50
CA SER A 1075 -7.00 -23.73 0.96
C SER A 1075 -6.37 -25.04 1.44
N SER A 1076 -6.64 -26.16 0.77
CA SER A 1076 -5.97 -27.45 1.02
C SER A 1076 -4.47 -27.34 0.77
N ASN A 1077 -4.08 -26.70 -0.35
CA ASN A 1077 -2.68 -26.51 -0.69
C ASN A 1077 -1.95 -25.79 0.46
N TRP A 1078 -2.47 -24.64 0.91
CA TRP A 1078 -1.84 -23.84 1.95
C TRP A 1078 -1.87 -24.47 3.35
N LEU A 1079 -2.93 -25.21 3.71
CA LEU A 1079 -3.00 -25.96 4.97
C LEU A 1079 -1.92 -27.05 5.04
N TRP A 1080 -1.73 -27.80 3.96
CA TRP A 1080 -0.72 -28.86 3.91
C TRP A 1080 0.69 -28.32 3.65
N ASN A 1081 0.82 -27.15 3.00
CA ASN A 1081 2.08 -26.41 2.94
C ASN A 1081 2.53 -25.97 4.34
N PHE A 1082 1.64 -25.31 5.10
CA PHE A 1082 1.86 -24.97 6.51
C PHE A 1082 2.30 -26.20 7.31
N THR A 1083 1.55 -27.30 7.20
CA THR A 1083 1.82 -28.53 7.96
C THR A 1083 3.20 -29.12 7.65
N VAL A 1084 3.56 -29.28 6.38
CA VAL A 1084 4.88 -29.81 5.99
C VAL A 1084 6.00 -28.86 6.40
N VAL A 1085 5.90 -27.56 6.10
CA VAL A 1085 6.95 -26.57 6.42
C VAL A 1085 7.18 -26.44 7.92
N MET A 1086 6.13 -26.55 8.74
CA MET A 1086 6.22 -26.50 10.21
C MET A 1086 7.00 -27.69 10.78
N ILE A 1087 6.75 -28.91 10.29
CA ILE A 1087 7.38 -30.12 10.84
C ILE A 1087 8.76 -30.41 10.23
N THR A 1088 9.08 -29.87 9.04
CA THR A 1088 10.30 -30.25 8.32
C THR A 1088 11.60 -30.10 9.11
N PRO A 1089 11.91 -29.00 9.84
CA PRO A 1089 13.14 -28.91 10.64
C PRO A 1089 13.26 -30.05 11.68
N ILE A 1090 12.14 -30.41 12.32
CA ILE A 1090 12.07 -31.50 13.30
C ILE A 1090 12.28 -32.86 12.62
N LEU A 1091 11.73 -33.06 11.41
CA LEU A 1091 11.95 -34.26 10.61
C LEU A 1091 13.43 -34.39 10.19
N ILE A 1092 14.03 -33.32 9.68
CA ILE A 1092 15.43 -33.23 9.27
C ILE A 1092 16.32 -33.63 10.46
N ASN A 1093 16.24 -32.88 11.56
CA ASN A 1093 17.17 -33.02 12.68
C ASN A 1093 16.99 -34.33 13.48
N ARG A 1094 15.75 -34.79 13.69
CA ARG A 1094 15.46 -35.96 14.57
C ARG A 1094 15.24 -37.28 13.84
N LEU A 1095 14.68 -37.26 12.64
CA LEU A 1095 14.41 -38.48 11.86
C LEU A 1095 15.44 -38.71 10.75
N GLN A 1096 16.18 -37.68 10.34
CA GLN A 1096 17.30 -37.80 9.41
C GLN A 1096 16.86 -38.53 8.12
N TRP A 1097 17.61 -39.54 7.67
CA TRP A 1097 17.25 -40.33 6.49
C TRP A 1097 15.87 -41.01 6.55
N LYS A 1098 15.30 -41.22 7.75
CA LYS A 1098 13.97 -41.82 7.94
C LYS A 1098 12.83 -40.87 7.57
N ALA A 1099 13.08 -39.55 7.56
CA ALA A 1099 12.07 -38.56 7.17
C ALA A 1099 11.57 -38.78 5.72
N TYR A 1100 12.49 -39.09 4.81
CA TYR A 1100 12.18 -39.30 3.39
C TYR A 1100 11.32 -40.56 3.14
N LEU A 1101 11.33 -41.54 4.05
CA LEU A 1101 10.43 -42.70 3.98
C LEU A 1101 8.95 -42.32 4.11
N ILE A 1102 8.63 -41.24 4.84
CA ILE A 1102 7.26 -40.73 4.98
C ILE A 1102 6.76 -40.26 3.61
N PHE A 1103 7.55 -39.42 2.92
CA PHE A 1103 7.20 -38.90 1.61
C PHE A 1103 7.27 -39.96 0.50
N MET A 1104 8.14 -40.96 0.62
CA MET A 1104 8.11 -42.15 -0.22
C MET A 1104 6.77 -42.87 -0.09
N ALA A 1105 6.33 -43.17 1.13
CA ALA A 1105 5.08 -43.88 1.39
C ALA A 1105 3.83 -43.09 0.94
N THR A 1106 3.76 -41.77 1.19
CA THR A 1106 2.61 -40.97 0.75
C THR A 1106 2.48 -40.92 -0.78
N ASN A 1107 3.58 -40.66 -1.49
CA ASN A 1107 3.58 -40.67 -2.95
C ASN A 1107 3.21 -42.05 -3.53
N LEU A 1108 3.69 -43.15 -2.94
CA LEU A 1108 3.32 -44.51 -3.37
C LEU A 1108 1.81 -44.77 -3.20
N ILE A 1109 1.21 -44.31 -2.09
CA ILE A 1109 -0.22 -44.44 -1.79
C ILE A 1109 -1.09 -43.58 -2.71
N PHE A 1110 -0.58 -42.46 -3.24
CA PHE A 1110 -1.35 -41.63 -4.18
C PHE A 1110 -1.60 -42.34 -5.52
N VAL A 1111 -0.69 -43.19 -6.00
CA VAL A 1111 -0.83 -43.91 -7.29
C VAL A 1111 -2.17 -44.68 -7.41
N PRO A 1112 -2.55 -45.59 -6.47
CA PRO A 1112 -3.84 -46.26 -6.54
C PRO A 1112 -5.02 -45.30 -6.31
N ILE A 1113 -4.90 -44.26 -5.49
CA ILE A 1113 -5.98 -43.28 -5.27
C ILE A 1113 -6.31 -42.53 -6.58
N ILE A 1114 -5.29 -42.06 -7.29
CA ILE A 1114 -5.42 -41.45 -8.63
C ILE A 1114 -5.99 -42.47 -9.63
N PHE A 1115 -5.60 -43.74 -9.53
CA PHE A 1115 -6.12 -44.78 -10.39
C PHE A 1115 -7.63 -44.99 -10.21
N PHE A 1116 -8.15 -45.01 -8.98
CA PHE A 1116 -9.56 -45.35 -8.70
C PHE A 1116 -10.52 -44.16 -8.66
N LEU A 1117 -10.11 -42.97 -8.20
CA LEU A 1117 -11.05 -41.86 -7.94
C LEU A 1117 -11.07 -40.76 -9.02
N TYR A 1118 -9.97 -40.55 -9.75
CA TYR A 1118 -9.78 -39.36 -10.58
C TYR A 1118 -10.17 -39.59 -12.06
N PRO A 1119 -11.24 -38.95 -12.58
CA PRO A 1119 -11.56 -38.97 -14.02
C PRO A 1119 -10.57 -38.13 -14.85
N GLU A 1120 -10.48 -38.42 -16.15
CA GLU A 1120 -9.61 -37.72 -17.10
C GLU A 1120 -10.34 -36.55 -17.78
N THR A 1121 -9.83 -35.33 -17.62
CA THR A 1121 -10.43 -34.07 -18.12
C THR A 1121 -9.82 -33.56 -19.43
N SER A 1122 -8.76 -34.20 -19.95
CA SER A 1122 -8.02 -33.67 -21.10
C SER A 1122 -8.88 -33.48 -22.35
N LYS A 1123 -8.62 -32.39 -23.08
CA LYS A 1123 -9.28 -32.04 -24.36
C LYS A 1123 -10.79 -31.77 -24.27
N LEU A 1124 -11.35 -31.61 -23.07
CA LEU A 1124 -12.73 -31.19 -22.85
C LEU A 1124 -12.83 -29.68 -22.60
N ALA A 1125 -13.91 -29.06 -23.08
CA ALA A 1125 -14.40 -27.77 -22.61
C ALA A 1125 -14.80 -27.86 -21.11
N LEU A 1126 -14.92 -26.72 -20.42
CA LEU A 1126 -15.27 -26.76 -18.98
C LEU A 1126 -16.70 -27.30 -18.79
N GLU A 1127 -17.56 -26.88 -19.70
CA GLU A 1127 -18.97 -27.19 -19.83
C GLU A 1127 -19.19 -28.66 -20.28
N GLU A 1128 -18.20 -29.27 -20.97
CA GLU A 1128 -18.22 -30.69 -21.32
C GLU A 1128 -17.80 -31.60 -20.14
N VAL A 1129 -16.98 -31.10 -19.21
CA VAL A 1129 -16.65 -31.84 -17.98
C VAL A 1129 -17.88 -32.03 -17.09
N ASP A 1130 -18.91 -31.19 -17.23
CA ASP A 1130 -20.10 -31.29 -16.39
C ASP A 1130 -20.90 -32.59 -16.63
N TYR A 1131 -20.89 -33.13 -17.85
CA TYR A 1131 -21.53 -34.41 -18.18
C TYR A 1131 -20.88 -35.62 -17.47
N ILE A 1132 -19.59 -35.55 -17.12
CA ILE A 1132 -18.87 -36.64 -16.42
C ILE A 1132 -19.48 -36.90 -15.04
N PHE A 1133 -19.98 -35.85 -14.38
CA PHE A 1133 -20.48 -35.89 -13.00
C PHE A 1133 -22.01 -35.81 -12.89
N ALA A 1134 -22.70 -35.51 -14.00
CA ALA A 1134 -24.16 -35.41 -14.06
C ALA A 1134 -24.89 -36.76 -14.14
N ARG A 1135 -24.22 -37.83 -14.59
CA ARG A 1135 -24.86 -39.14 -14.82
C ARG A 1135 -25.07 -40.02 -13.58
N GLY A 1136 -24.50 -39.67 -12.41
CA GLY A 1136 -24.60 -40.47 -11.19
C GLY A 1136 -23.83 -41.80 -11.19
N GLU A 1137 -23.30 -42.22 -12.34
CA GLU A 1137 -22.47 -43.42 -12.55
C GLU A 1137 -21.02 -43.22 -12.06
N ASN A 1138 -20.17 -44.24 -12.26
CA ASN A 1138 -18.74 -44.13 -11.98
C ASN A 1138 -18.06 -43.11 -12.92
N THR A 1139 -17.73 -41.94 -12.38
CA THR A 1139 -17.14 -40.81 -13.13
C THR A 1139 -15.87 -41.20 -13.91
N VAL A 1140 -15.06 -42.14 -13.39
CA VAL A 1140 -13.84 -42.60 -14.06
C VAL A 1140 -14.16 -43.49 -15.28
N GLN A 1141 -15.29 -44.21 -15.25
CA GLN A 1141 -15.77 -44.95 -16.42
C GLN A 1141 -16.38 -44.02 -17.46
N VAL A 1142 -17.30 -43.12 -17.07
CA VAL A 1142 -17.93 -42.14 -17.98
C VAL A 1142 -16.85 -41.31 -18.71
N ALA A 1143 -15.83 -40.84 -17.99
CA ALA A 1143 -14.70 -40.14 -18.59
C ALA A 1143 -13.91 -41.01 -19.59
N ARG A 1144 -13.67 -42.30 -19.31
CA ARG A 1144 -13.01 -43.21 -20.26
C ARG A 1144 -13.83 -43.45 -21.53
N GLU A 1145 -15.15 -43.43 -21.44
CA GLU A 1145 -16.05 -43.60 -22.58
C GLU A 1145 -16.07 -42.33 -23.46
N MET A 1146 -16.20 -41.14 -22.86
CA MET A 1146 -16.08 -39.87 -23.57
C MET A 1146 -14.71 -39.70 -24.26
N GLN A 1147 -13.61 -40.11 -23.60
CA GLN A 1147 -12.26 -40.06 -24.18
C GLN A 1147 -12.08 -41.03 -25.36
N LYS A 1148 -12.76 -42.19 -25.36
CA LYS A 1148 -12.81 -43.09 -26.54
C LYS A 1148 -13.57 -42.46 -27.69
N GLU A 1149 -14.72 -41.84 -27.41
CA GLU A 1149 -15.55 -41.18 -28.42
C GLU A 1149 -14.80 -40.04 -29.12
N LEU A 1150 -14.14 -39.17 -28.33
CA LEU A 1150 -13.25 -38.11 -28.84
C LEU A 1150 -12.10 -38.65 -29.69
N ALA A 1151 -11.54 -39.81 -29.32
CA ALA A 1151 -10.47 -40.46 -30.10
C ALA A 1151 -10.97 -41.11 -31.40
N LEU A 1152 -12.26 -41.47 -31.49
CA LEU A 1152 -12.88 -42.08 -32.67
C LEU A 1152 -13.44 -41.05 -33.66
N HIS A 1153 -14.06 -39.98 -33.15
CA HIS A 1153 -14.84 -39.03 -33.97
C HIS A 1153 -14.23 -37.63 -34.05
N GLY A 1154 -13.18 -37.31 -33.28
CA GLY A 1154 -12.50 -36.00 -33.27
C GLY A 1154 -13.31 -34.87 -32.61
N ARG A 1155 -14.58 -35.11 -32.33
CA ARG A 1155 -15.52 -34.30 -31.54
C ARG A 1155 -16.44 -35.23 -30.76
N LEU A 1156 -17.03 -34.72 -29.67
CA LEU A 1156 -18.21 -35.34 -29.07
C LEU A 1156 -19.42 -35.15 -30.02
N ALA A 1157 -20.34 -36.10 -30.06
CA ALA A 1157 -21.61 -35.96 -30.80
C ALA A 1157 -22.45 -34.78 -30.26
N ASP A 1158 -22.99 -33.95 -31.17
CA ASP A 1158 -23.78 -32.75 -30.86
C ASP A 1158 -25.10 -33.08 -30.13
N ASP A 1159 -25.66 -34.27 -30.36
CA ASP A 1159 -26.94 -34.79 -29.84
C ASP A 1159 -27.02 -34.88 -28.29
N ARG A 1160 -26.03 -34.35 -27.56
CA ARG A 1160 -26.01 -34.20 -26.09
C ARG A 1160 -26.30 -32.79 -25.60
N TYR A 1161 -26.41 -31.78 -26.46
CA TYR A 1161 -27.14 -30.56 -26.08
C TYR A 1161 -28.63 -30.92 -25.98
N PRO A 1162 -29.26 -30.83 -24.80
CA PRO A 1162 -30.59 -31.40 -24.62
C PRO A 1162 -31.70 -30.43 -25.10
N GLU A 1163 -31.99 -30.43 -26.40
CA GLU A 1163 -33.24 -29.85 -26.94
C GLU A 1163 -34.51 -30.50 -26.34
N ASN A 1164 -34.38 -31.61 -25.61
CA ASN A 1164 -35.47 -32.41 -25.05
C ASN A 1164 -35.38 -32.57 -23.52
N ALA A 1165 -35.08 -31.49 -22.78
CA ALA A 1165 -35.22 -31.46 -21.31
C ALA A 1165 -36.67 -31.75 -20.82
N THR A 1166 -37.66 -31.67 -21.70
CA THR A 1166 -39.09 -31.92 -21.48
C THR A 1166 -39.53 -33.39 -21.56
N LYS A 1167 -38.61 -34.36 -21.60
CA LYS A 1167 -38.92 -35.81 -21.68
C LYS A 1167 -38.27 -36.68 -20.59
N VAL A 1168 -38.22 -36.17 -19.36
CA VAL A 1168 -37.94 -36.98 -18.15
C VAL A 1168 -39.09 -36.86 -17.14
N GLU A 1169 -40.31 -37.09 -17.63
CA GLU A 1169 -41.40 -37.60 -16.80
C GLU A 1169 -41.55 -39.10 -17.09
N ASN A 1170 -41.65 -39.91 -16.04
CA ASN A 1170 -41.65 -41.39 -16.05
C ASN A 1170 -40.27 -42.06 -16.30
N ILE A 1171 -39.44 -42.10 -15.25
CA ILE A 1171 -38.84 -43.32 -14.65
C ILE A 1171 -38.63 -43.05 -13.15
#